data_AF-A0A7K1BSP2-F1
#
_entry.id   AF-A0A7K1BSP2-F1
#
_cell.length_a   1.000
_cell.length_b   1.000
_cell.length_c   1.000
_cell.angle_alpha   90.00
_cell.angle_beta   90.00
_cell.angle_gamma   90.00
#
_symmetry.space_group_name_H-M   'P 1'
#
loop_
_entity.id
_entity.type
_entity.pdbx_description
1 polymer ?
#
loop_
_entity_poly.entity_id
_entity_poly.type
_entity_poly.pdbx_seq_one_letter_code
_entity_poly.pdbx_strand_id
1 'polypeptide(L)'
;MIVVALDGPSGSGKSSTAKGIAIRAGWNYLDTGALYRAVALIALEIKSDEPKDIFAYLALNRISFNADPKKPIISIGARDISTEIRSMDVTAKVSQISALIDIRKELLNIQRMIIESADKGIVVEGRDIGTVVYPDAALKIYLTADINARTSRREEEITDETISRAQVAESLESRDLLDSTRVVSPLLPASDAVHIDSTDITLEETIERIWELLKERSLLGLPIVAILGRPNVGKSTLINRFIGRREAIVEDTPGVTRDRVQYECEWGGRRFMVMDTGGWESKPDGISIAITAGAELAMEEADILAFVVDAQVGALDEDDVMVQELRKAKKPTILIANKVDGDQDESDAHALWNLGLGEPHFVSGLHGRGSGDLLDAITKVLPEVGRAQVQDGYRRIALIGRPNVGKSSLLNALAGENRSIVDDVAGTTRDPVDSLIEIGDQIWRFVDTAGIKKRANQASGTDYYATLRTQTALERSECVALVLDASEPITEQDLRIVSMVEDSGKAMVLVLNKWDLVDEDRRDQLEKELDRHLGHIEWVQRVNVAAKTGWHRDRLAPALRTALSSWEKRVPTSKLNSFLGALIGATPPPVRGGKQPRVYYATQAGIAPPKFVVFSSGWIEPSYRRFIERRLREEFGFPGTPVQVAIRVKEREKE
;
A
#
# COMPACT_ATOMS: atom_id res chain seq x y z
N MET A 1 -9.81 2.19 4.12
CA MET A 1 -9.28 2.40 5.48
C MET A 1 -8.24 1.33 5.78
N ILE A 2 -7.12 1.69 6.40
CA ILE A 2 -6.02 0.75 6.72
C ILE A 2 -6.03 0.41 8.21
N VAL A 3 -5.91 -0.88 8.54
CA VAL A 3 -5.83 -1.38 9.93
C VAL A 3 -4.44 -1.94 10.20
N VAL A 4 -3.79 -1.44 11.25
CA VAL A 4 -2.56 -2.01 11.81
C VAL A 4 -2.86 -2.67 13.14
N ALA A 5 -2.67 -3.98 13.21
CA ALA A 5 -2.81 -4.77 14.42
C ALA A 5 -1.46 -4.84 15.15
N LEU A 6 -1.43 -4.46 16.43
CA LEU A 6 -0.23 -4.48 17.25
C LEU A 6 -0.46 -5.32 18.52
N ASP A 7 0.03 -6.56 18.48
CA ASP A 7 -0.13 -7.57 19.51
C ASP A 7 1.16 -7.78 20.32
N GLY A 8 1.04 -8.35 21.52
CA GLY A 8 2.18 -8.77 22.33
C GLY A 8 1.94 -8.75 23.84
N PRO A 9 2.93 -9.17 24.65
CA PRO A 9 2.83 -9.26 26.11
C PRO A 9 2.77 -7.89 26.81
N SER A 10 2.33 -7.87 28.07
CA SER A 10 2.26 -6.61 28.84
C SER A 10 3.65 -6.00 29.03
N GLY A 11 3.76 -4.68 28.94
CA GLY A 11 5.04 -3.95 29.11
C GLY A 11 5.95 -3.93 27.88
N SER A 12 5.59 -4.57 26.76
CA SER A 12 6.43 -4.57 25.55
C SER A 12 6.45 -3.25 24.76
N GLY A 13 5.84 -2.17 25.26
CA GLY A 13 5.82 -0.86 24.61
C GLY A 13 4.71 -0.64 23.59
N LYS A 14 3.77 -1.60 23.45
CA LYS A 14 2.67 -1.58 22.46
C LYS A 14 1.89 -0.27 22.42
N SER A 15 1.43 0.20 23.58
CA SER A 15 0.57 1.38 23.66
C SER A 15 1.28 2.63 23.18
N SER A 16 2.54 2.81 23.57
CA SER A 16 3.37 3.94 23.16
C SER A 16 3.68 3.88 21.67
N THR A 17 4.06 2.70 21.16
CA THR A 17 4.35 2.49 19.74
C THR A 17 3.11 2.70 18.87
N ALA A 18 1.96 2.15 19.27
CA ALA A 18 0.70 2.27 18.54
C ALA A 18 0.24 3.74 18.45
N LYS A 19 0.32 4.49 19.57
CA LYS A 19 0.04 5.93 19.58
C LYS A 19 1.02 6.70 18.71
N GLY A 20 2.32 6.41 18.79
CA GLY A 20 3.34 7.08 17.99
C GLY A 20 3.08 6.94 16.48
N ILE A 21 2.75 5.73 16.03
CA ILE A 21 2.38 5.47 14.63
C ILE A 21 1.08 6.21 14.27
N ALA A 22 0.04 6.11 15.10
CA ALA A 22 -1.24 6.75 14.83
C ALA A 22 -1.12 8.28 14.76
N ILE A 23 -0.34 8.91 15.65
CA ILE A 23 -0.08 10.35 15.63
C ILE A 23 0.67 10.74 14.34
N ARG A 24 1.73 10.01 13.98
CA ARG A 24 2.53 10.30 12.79
C ARG A 24 1.72 10.14 11.50
N ALA A 25 0.89 9.11 11.42
CA ALA A 25 0.06 8.85 10.24
C ALA A 25 -1.22 9.69 10.18
N GLY A 26 -1.58 10.40 11.26
CA GLY A 26 -2.90 11.04 11.37
C GLY A 26 -4.06 10.03 11.35
N TRP A 27 -3.83 8.87 11.95
CA TRP A 27 -4.78 7.76 12.04
C TRP A 27 -5.44 7.71 13.42
N ASN A 28 -6.55 6.99 13.50
CA ASN A 28 -7.20 6.66 14.76
C ASN A 28 -6.36 5.66 15.58
N TYR A 29 -6.64 5.56 16.87
CA TYR A 29 -6.01 4.62 17.78
C TYR A 29 -7.06 3.91 18.64
N LEU A 30 -6.85 2.62 18.90
CA LEU A 30 -7.70 1.84 19.79
C LEU A 30 -6.88 1.00 20.77
N ASP A 31 -7.04 1.26 22.07
CA ASP A 31 -6.59 0.40 23.17
C ASP A 31 -7.70 -0.60 23.51
N THR A 32 -7.62 -1.81 22.96
CA THR A 32 -8.63 -2.84 23.26
C THR A 32 -8.62 -3.26 24.74
N GLY A 33 -7.46 -3.17 25.39
CA GLY A 33 -7.30 -3.43 26.82
C GLY A 33 -8.10 -2.46 27.69
N ALA A 34 -8.29 -1.21 27.26
CA ALA A 34 -9.13 -0.24 27.96
C ALA A 34 -10.59 -0.70 28.03
N LEU A 35 -11.12 -1.31 26.96
CA LEU A 35 -12.48 -1.83 26.93
C LEU A 35 -12.67 -2.99 27.92
N TYR A 36 -11.73 -3.93 27.96
CA TYR A 36 -11.76 -5.01 28.95
C TYR A 36 -11.64 -4.48 30.39
N ARG A 37 -10.80 -3.46 30.61
CA ARG A 37 -10.67 -2.82 31.94
C ARG A 37 -11.91 -2.04 32.34
N ALA A 38 -12.63 -1.42 31.40
CA ALA A 38 -13.92 -0.80 31.67
C ALA A 38 -14.95 -1.84 32.14
N VAL A 39 -15.01 -3.01 31.51
CA VAL A 39 -15.89 -4.10 31.98
C VAL A 39 -15.48 -4.62 33.36
N ALA A 40 -14.17 -4.73 33.62
CA ALA A 40 -13.69 -5.11 34.94
C ALA A 40 -14.03 -4.06 36.02
N LEU A 41 -13.99 -2.76 35.70
CA LEU A 41 -14.46 -1.70 36.58
C LEU A 41 -15.96 -1.85 36.87
N ILE A 42 -16.79 -2.09 35.84
CA ILE A 42 -18.23 -2.33 36.00
C ILE A 42 -18.48 -3.51 36.95
N ALA A 43 -17.78 -4.64 36.75
CA ALA A 43 -17.91 -5.82 37.60
C ALA A 43 -17.61 -5.52 39.07
N LEU A 44 -16.59 -4.70 39.34
CA LEU A 44 -16.25 -4.25 40.70
C LEU A 44 -17.32 -3.32 41.28
N GLU A 45 -17.87 -2.39 40.49
CA GLU A 45 -18.92 -1.46 40.92
C GLU A 45 -20.23 -2.17 41.28
N ILE A 46 -20.66 -3.12 40.44
CA ILE A 46 -21.88 -3.90 40.65
C ILE A 46 -21.67 -5.10 41.59
N LYS A 47 -20.42 -5.39 41.95
CA LYS A 47 -19.99 -6.54 42.77
C LYS A 47 -20.47 -7.89 42.24
N SER A 48 -20.46 -8.05 40.91
CA SER A 48 -20.84 -9.28 40.21
C SER A 48 -19.96 -9.50 39.00
N ASP A 49 -19.51 -10.75 38.83
CA ASP A 49 -18.73 -11.21 37.67
C ASP A 49 -19.61 -11.92 36.62
N GLU A 50 -20.90 -12.06 36.91
CA GLU A 50 -21.85 -12.77 36.06
C GLU A 50 -22.11 -11.96 34.77
N PRO A 51 -21.90 -12.53 33.56
CA PRO A 51 -22.09 -11.81 32.30
C PRO A 51 -23.47 -11.14 32.16
N LYS A 52 -24.53 -11.80 32.66
CA LYS A 52 -25.90 -11.27 32.65
C LYS A 52 -26.03 -9.92 33.38
N ASP A 53 -25.33 -9.73 34.49
CA ASP A 53 -25.45 -8.53 35.33
C ASP A 53 -24.65 -7.39 34.69
N ILE A 54 -23.48 -7.72 34.14
CA ILE A 54 -22.65 -6.80 33.37
C ILE A 54 -23.39 -6.32 32.11
N PHE A 55 -24.06 -7.21 31.37
CA PHE A 55 -24.84 -6.84 30.19
C PHE A 55 -26.06 -5.98 30.54
N ALA A 56 -26.74 -6.26 31.65
CA ALA A 56 -27.83 -5.42 32.13
C ALA A 56 -27.34 -4.00 32.43
N TYR A 57 -26.15 -3.85 32.99
CA TYR A 57 -25.53 -2.55 33.23
C TYR A 57 -25.14 -1.84 31.91
N LEU A 58 -24.50 -2.56 30.97
CA LEU A 58 -24.08 -2.02 29.67
C LEU A 58 -25.26 -1.59 28.78
N ALA A 59 -26.42 -2.23 28.92
CA ALA A 59 -27.64 -1.86 28.22
C ALA A 59 -28.12 -0.44 28.59
N LEU A 60 -27.88 -0.03 29.84
CA LEU A 60 -28.22 1.31 30.35
C LEU A 60 -27.08 2.30 30.17
N ASN A 61 -25.83 1.84 30.31
CA ASN A 61 -24.63 2.66 30.29
C ASN A 61 -23.62 2.12 29.28
N ARG A 62 -23.72 2.58 28.03
CA ARG A 62 -22.84 2.12 26.95
C ARG A 62 -21.39 2.54 27.18
N ILE A 63 -20.45 1.65 26.87
CA ILE A 63 -19.04 2.00 26.76
C ILE A 63 -18.83 2.76 25.45
N SER A 64 -18.12 3.89 25.50
CA SER A 64 -17.65 4.58 24.29
C SER A 64 -16.17 4.90 24.40
N PHE A 65 -15.47 4.87 23.26
CA PHE A 65 -14.04 5.13 23.16
C PHE A 65 -13.79 6.19 22.09
N ASN A 66 -13.19 7.31 22.49
CA ASN A 66 -12.68 8.32 21.58
C ASN A 66 -11.32 7.86 21.04
N ALA A 67 -11.26 7.61 19.73
CA ALA A 67 -10.10 7.06 19.04
C ALA A 67 -9.06 8.12 18.62
N ASP A 68 -9.08 9.34 19.17
CA ASP A 68 -8.01 10.33 18.99
C ASP A 68 -6.73 9.84 19.69
N PRO A 69 -5.63 9.59 18.96
CA PRO A 69 -4.40 9.08 19.55
C PRO A 69 -3.70 10.09 20.47
N LYS A 70 -3.97 11.41 20.33
CA LYS A 70 -3.39 12.45 21.20
C LYS A 70 -4.07 12.50 22.56
N LYS A 71 -5.36 12.17 22.61
CA LYS A 71 -6.15 12.18 23.84
C LYS A 71 -7.24 11.09 23.80
N PRO A 72 -6.87 9.81 23.94
CA PRO A 72 -7.84 8.73 23.97
C PRO A 72 -8.65 8.81 25.26
N ILE A 73 -9.98 8.82 25.12
CA ILE A 73 -10.92 8.90 26.26
C ILE A 73 -11.84 7.70 26.20
N ILE A 74 -12.01 7.02 27.33
CA ILE A 74 -12.99 5.94 27.48
C ILE A 74 -14.03 6.37 28.52
N SER A 75 -15.30 6.15 28.20
CA SER A 75 -16.41 6.53 29.07
C SER A 75 -17.47 5.43 29.18
N ILE A 76 -18.19 5.46 30.29
CA ILE A 76 -19.41 4.66 30.53
C ILE A 76 -20.57 5.66 30.64
N GLY A 77 -21.50 5.60 29.69
CA GLY A 77 -22.52 6.64 29.57
C GLY A 77 -21.86 8.02 29.36
N ALA A 78 -22.08 8.95 30.28
CA ALA A 78 -21.46 10.29 30.25
C ALA A 78 -20.19 10.43 31.11
N ARG A 79 -19.79 9.39 31.87
CA ARG A 79 -18.67 9.44 32.82
C ARG A 79 -17.38 9.01 32.14
N ASP A 80 -16.37 9.90 32.13
CA ASP A 80 -15.00 9.55 31.76
C ASP A 80 -14.37 8.68 32.85
N ILE A 81 -13.94 7.47 32.48
CA ILE A 81 -13.34 6.48 33.39
C ILE A 81 -11.86 6.23 33.06
N SER A 82 -11.25 7.04 32.20
CA SER A 82 -9.91 6.82 31.66
C SER A 82 -8.85 6.64 32.74
N THR A 83 -8.96 7.37 33.86
CA THR A 83 -8.06 7.23 35.02
C THR A 83 -8.40 6.03 35.88
N GLU A 84 -9.68 5.82 36.16
CA GLU A 84 -10.19 4.77 37.07
C GLU A 84 -9.87 3.36 36.59
N ILE A 85 -9.95 3.13 35.26
CA ILE A 85 -9.63 1.83 34.67
C ILE A 85 -8.15 1.42 34.83
N ARG A 86 -7.28 2.33 35.30
CA ARG A 86 -5.85 2.08 35.52
C ARG A 86 -5.54 1.70 36.97
N SER A 87 -6.54 1.61 37.85
CA SER A 87 -6.35 1.21 39.25
C SER A 87 -5.79 -0.22 39.38
N MET A 88 -5.17 -0.50 40.52
CA MET A 88 -4.63 -1.83 40.83
C MET A 88 -5.74 -2.89 40.89
N ASP A 89 -6.90 -2.56 41.47
CA ASP A 89 -8.04 -3.47 41.58
C ASP A 89 -8.57 -3.90 40.20
N VAL A 90 -8.73 -2.93 39.28
CA VAL A 90 -9.14 -3.22 37.90
C VAL A 90 -8.08 -4.06 37.18
N THR A 91 -6.80 -3.73 37.39
CA THR A 91 -5.68 -4.46 36.81
C THR A 91 -5.61 -5.92 37.28
N ALA A 92 -5.92 -6.18 38.55
CA ALA A 92 -5.99 -7.54 39.10
C ALA A 92 -7.19 -8.33 38.55
N LYS A 93 -8.30 -7.64 38.24
CA LYS A 93 -9.55 -8.27 37.81
C LYS A 93 -9.61 -8.56 36.30
N VAL A 94 -8.93 -7.78 35.47
CA VAL A 94 -9.07 -7.81 33.99
C VAL A 94 -8.84 -9.19 33.36
N SER A 95 -7.86 -9.97 33.85
CA SER A 95 -7.54 -11.28 33.27
C SER A 95 -8.71 -12.26 33.43
N GLN A 96 -9.39 -12.26 34.60
CA GLN A 96 -10.57 -13.09 34.85
C GLN A 96 -11.74 -12.70 33.92
N ILE A 97 -12.04 -11.40 33.83
CA ILE A 97 -13.12 -10.88 32.99
C ILE A 97 -12.86 -11.15 31.51
N SER A 98 -11.62 -10.97 31.05
CA SER A 98 -11.24 -11.18 29.65
C SER A 98 -11.31 -12.63 29.19
N ALA A 99 -11.41 -13.60 30.12
CA ALA A 99 -11.58 -15.02 29.82
C ALA A 99 -13.05 -15.43 29.62
N LEU A 100 -14.02 -14.58 29.99
CA LEU A 100 -15.44 -14.87 29.84
C LEU A 100 -15.89 -14.74 28.38
N ILE A 101 -16.31 -15.87 27.78
CA ILE A 101 -16.65 -15.97 26.35
C ILE A 101 -17.71 -14.94 25.92
N ASP A 102 -18.77 -14.78 26.70
CA ASP A 102 -19.87 -13.89 26.33
C ASP A 102 -19.42 -12.42 26.37
N ILE A 103 -18.63 -12.02 27.37
CA ILE A 103 -18.05 -10.67 27.44
C ILE A 103 -17.14 -10.41 26.24
N ARG A 104 -16.31 -11.39 25.85
CA ARG A 104 -15.43 -11.26 24.69
C ARG A 104 -16.21 -11.04 23.39
N LYS A 105 -17.31 -11.77 23.19
CA LYS A 105 -18.17 -11.60 22.00
C LYS A 105 -18.74 -10.19 21.90
N GLU A 106 -19.21 -9.65 23.02
CA GLU A 106 -19.78 -8.29 23.04
C GLU A 106 -18.70 -7.22 22.81
N LEU A 107 -17.56 -7.33 23.47
CA LEU A 107 -16.45 -6.39 23.28
C LEU A 107 -15.87 -6.46 21.86
N LEU A 108 -15.86 -7.64 21.23
CA LEU A 108 -15.44 -7.80 19.84
C LEU A 108 -16.33 -6.97 18.89
N ASN A 109 -17.64 -6.93 19.12
CA ASN A 109 -18.55 -6.11 18.33
C ASN A 109 -18.23 -4.62 18.47
N ILE A 110 -17.99 -4.15 19.70
CA ILE A 110 -17.63 -2.75 19.98
C ILE A 110 -16.28 -2.40 19.32
N GLN A 111 -15.29 -3.29 19.42
CA GLN A 111 -13.98 -3.10 18.81
C GLN A 111 -14.09 -2.95 17.30
N ARG A 112 -14.83 -3.85 16.62
CA ARG A 112 -15.03 -3.80 15.17
C ARG A 112 -15.79 -2.55 14.73
N MET A 113 -16.82 -2.14 15.47
CA MET A 113 -17.54 -0.90 15.20
C MET A 113 -16.62 0.33 15.26
N ILE A 114 -15.75 0.42 16.27
CA ILE A 114 -14.77 1.51 16.37
C ILE A 114 -13.79 1.46 15.21
N ILE A 115 -13.28 0.27 14.87
CA ILE A 115 -12.36 0.07 13.74
C ILE A 115 -13.01 0.54 12.44
N GLU A 116 -14.23 0.06 12.13
CA GLU A 116 -14.96 0.37 10.90
C GLU A 116 -15.38 1.85 10.79
N SER A 117 -15.45 2.56 11.91
CA SER A 117 -15.78 3.99 11.93
C SER A 117 -14.60 4.92 11.59
N ALA A 118 -13.37 4.39 11.48
CA ALA A 118 -12.21 5.22 11.17
C ALA A 118 -12.16 5.61 9.68
N ASP A 119 -11.86 6.87 9.41
CA ASP A 119 -11.91 7.45 8.05
C ASP A 119 -10.68 7.05 7.21
N LYS A 120 -9.48 7.34 7.74
CA LYS A 120 -8.21 7.09 7.01
C LYS A 120 -7.60 5.72 7.33
N GLY A 121 -7.33 5.50 8.61
CA GLY A 121 -6.72 4.29 9.13
C GLY A 121 -6.76 4.27 10.65
N ILE A 122 -6.46 3.12 11.23
CA ILE A 122 -6.49 2.90 12.67
C ILE A 122 -5.38 1.95 13.11
N VAL A 123 -4.69 2.30 14.20
CA VAL A 123 -3.75 1.40 14.89
C VAL A 123 -4.44 0.81 16.11
N VAL A 124 -4.58 -0.51 16.13
CA VAL A 124 -5.30 -1.24 17.17
C VAL A 124 -4.31 -2.06 17.95
N GLU A 125 -4.22 -1.83 19.27
CA GLU A 125 -3.35 -2.63 20.13
C GLU A 125 -4.13 -3.62 20.99
N GLY A 126 -3.48 -4.75 21.29
CA GLY A 126 -4.05 -5.78 22.14
C GLY A 126 -3.17 -7.01 22.29
N ARG A 127 -3.82 -8.16 22.48
CA ARG A 127 -3.17 -9.47 22.66
C ARG A 127 -3.50 -10.47 21.54
N ASP A 128 -4.60 -10.25 20.84
CA ASP A 128 -5.20 -11.14 19.85
C ASP A 128 -5.87 -10.36 18.70
N ILE A 129 -5.34 -9.17 18.38
CA ILE A 129 -5.90 -8.31 17.34
C ILE A 129 -5.76 -8.99 15.98
N GLY A 130 -4.56 -9.42 15.61
CA GLY A 130 -4.26 -10.02 14.32
C GLY A 130 -4.76 -11.47 14.17
N THR A 131 -5.20 -12.11 15.26
CA THR A 131 -5.72 -13.49 15.25
C THR A 131 -7.24 -13.55 15.37
N VAL A 132 -7.87 -12.62 16.09
CA VAL A 132 -9.30 -12.69 16.44
C VAL A 132 -10.05 -11.41 16.09
N VAL A 133 -9.55 -10.25 16.55
CA VAL A 133 -10.31 -8.99 16.43
C VAL A 133 -10.45 -8.57 14.97
N TYR A 134 -9.31 -8.50 14.28
CA TYR A 134 -9.20 -8.10 12.89
C TYR A 134 -8.15 -8.94 12.14
N PRO A 135 -8.48 -10.21 11.80
CA PRO A 135 -7.55 -11.12 11.13
C PRO A 135 -7.13 -10.67 9.73
N ASP A 136 -7.87 -9.76 9.10
CA ASP A 136 -7.56 -9.24 7.77
C ASP A 136 -6.78 -7.90 7.83
N ALA A 137 -6.14 -7.60 8.97
CA ALA A 137 -5.36 -6.38 9.14
C ALA A 137 -4.22 -6.33 8.12
N ALA A 138 -4.05 -5.18 7.45
CA ALA A 138 -3.07 -4.99 6.39
C ALA A 138 -1.62 -5.16 6.86
N LEU A 139 -1.38 -4.82 8.14
CA LEU A 139 -0.13 -5.10 8.84
C LEU A 139 -0.42 -5.62 10.24
N LYS A 140 0.20 -6.74 10.59
CA LYS A 140 0.16 -7.34 11.92
C LYS A 140 1.56 -7.35 12.50
N ILE A 141 1.72 -6.74 13.66
CA ILE A 141 2.98 -6.68 14.41
C ILE A 141 2.80 -7.48 15.69
N TYR A 142 3.78 -8.32 16.00
CA TYR A 142 3.89 -8.94 17.32
C TYR A 142 5.13 -8.38 18.03
N LEU A 143 4.90 -7.51 19.00
CA LEU A 143 5.93 -6.73 19.68
C LEU A 143 6.30 -7.39 21.02
N THR A 144 7.55 -7.82 21.16
CA THR A 144 8.07 -8.47 22.36
C THR A 144 9.18 -7.64 23.00
N ALA A 145 9.49 -7.96 24.25
CA ALA A 145 10.67 -7.48 24.99
C ALA A 145 10.97 -8.49 26.09
N ASP A 146 12.22 -8.57 26.53
CA ASP A 146 12.59 -9.40 27.67
C ASP A 146 11.90 -8.95 28.97
N ILE A 147 11.89 -9.81 29.99
CA ILE A 147 11.18 -9.50 31.24
C ILE A 147 11.82 -8.32 31.99
N ASN A 148 13.13 -8.12 31.86
CA ASN A 148 13.87 -7.07 32.55
C ASN A 148 13.52 -5.69 32.01
N ALA A 149 13.53 -5.52 30.69
CA ALA A 149 13.13 -4.29 30.01
C ALA A 149 11.66 -3.97 30.25
N ARG A 150 10.77 -4.98 30.22
CA ARG A 150 9.34 -4.79 30.53
C ARG A 150 9.09 -4.39 31.97
N THR A 151 9.84 -4.97 32.90
CA THR A 151 9.78 -4.61 34.33
C THR A 151 10.23 -3.18 34.53
N SER A 152 11.39 -2.78 33.99
CA SER A 152 11.91 -1.42 34.14
C SER A 152 10.99 -0.35 33.54
N ARG A 153 10.43 -0.58 32.35
CA ARG A 153 9.41 0.32 31.78
C ARG A 153 8.17 0.44 32.65
N ARG A 154 7.77 -0.65 33.31
CA ARG A 154 6.58 -0.66 34.16
C ARG A 154 6.83 0.01 35.50
N GLU A 155 8.05 -0.06 36.04
CA GLU A 155 8.46 0.71 37.22
C GLU A 155 8.35 2.22 36.97
N GLU A 156 8.77 2.69 35.79
CA GLU A 156 8.66 4.11 35.40
C GLU A 156 7.20 4.59 35.28
N GLU A 157 6.25 3.70 35.02
CA GLU A 157 4.82 4.00 34.93
C GLU A 157 4.09 3.95 36.29
N ILE A 158 4.68 3.33 37.31
CA ILE A 158 4.09 3.17 38.64
C ILE A 158 4.49 4.36 39.51
N THR A 159 3.51 5.12 39.97
CA THR A 159 3.73 6.27 40.87
C THR A 159 3.85 5.88 42.35
N ASP A 160 3.66 4.61 42.69
CA ASP A 160 3.70 4.10 44.07
C ASP A 160 5.08 3.49 44.38
N GLU A 161 5.89 4.22 45.14
CA GLU A 161 7.25 3.84 45.54
C GLU A 161 7.32 2.61 46.45
N THR A 162 6.17 2.08 46.92
CA THR A 162 6.12 0.92 47.83
C THR A 162 6.19 -0.43 47.12
N ILE A 163 6.07 -0.47 45.78
CA ILE A 163 6.07 -1.71 44.99
C ILE A 163 7.50 -2.04 44.54
N SER A 164 8.00 -3.23 44.91
CA SER A 164 9.36 -3.66 44.53
C SER A 164 9.44 -4.20 43.10
N ARG A 165 10.62 -4.07 42.47
CA ARG A 165 10.95 -4.64 41.14
C ARG A 165 10.56 -6.10 40.97
N ALA A 166 10.81 -6.90 42.01
CA ALA A 166 10.52 -8.32 42.01
C ALA A 166 9.01 -8.60 41.94
N GLN A 167 8.19 -7.81 42.64
CA GLN A 167 6.73 -7.94 42.61
C GLN A 167 6.14 -7.53 41.24
N VAL A 168 6.72 -6.52 40.58
CA VAL A 168 6.32 -6.12 39.22
C VAL A 168 6.63 -7.22 38.21
N ALA A 169 7.83 -7.81 38.27
CA ALA A 169 8.25 -8.90 37.40
C ALA A 169 7.37 -10.15 37.58
N GLU A 170 7.14 -10.59 38.83
CA GLU A 170 6.30 -11.75 39.15
C GLU A 170 4.85 -11.56 38.70
N SER A 171 4.32 -10.34 38.81
CA SER A 171 2.99 -9.99 38.30
C SER A 171 2.91 -10.08 36.77
N LEU A 172 3.93 -9.57 36.05
CA LEU A 172 3.98 -9.64 34.59
C LEU A 172 4.08 -11.08 34.10
N GLU A 173 4.97 -11.90 34.68
CA GLU A 173 5.13 -13.31 34.30
C GLU A 173 3.86 -14.12 34.57
N SER A 174 3.27 -13.97 35.75
CA SER A 174 2.02 -14.68 36.12
C SER A 174 0.89 -14.35 35.15
N ARG A 175 0.79 -13.10 34.70
CA ARG A 175 -0.24 -12.65 33.76
C ARG A 175 0.00 -13.18 32.35
N ASP A 176 1.23 -13.13 31.86
CA ASP A 176 1.54 -13.67 30.53
C ASP A 176 1.36 -15.20 30.48
N LEU A 177 1.64 -15.92 31.57
CA LEU A 177 1.35 -17.35 31.68
C LEU A 177 -0.16 -17.63 31.61
N LEU A 178 -0.97 -16.87 32.35
CA LEU A 178 -2.44 -17.01 32.31
C LEU A 178 -3.01 -16.66 30.93
N ASP A 179 -2.50 -15.59 30.31
CA ASP A 179 -2.98 -15.12 29.00
C ASP A 179 -2.52 -16.01 27.83
N SER A 180 -1.38 -16.71 27.95
CA SER A 180 -0.89 -17.65 26.94
C SER A 180 -1.51 -19.04 27.04
N THR A 181 -1.92 -19.47 28.24
CA THR A 181 -2.45 -20.82 28.49
C THR A 181 -3.99 -20.93 28.42
N ARG A 182 -4.70 -19.81 28.20
CA ARG A 182 -6.17 -19.80 28.11
C ARG A 182 -6.69 -20.53 26.88
N VAL A 183 -7.81 -21.25 27.05
CA VAL A 183 -8.47 -22.02 25.98
C VAL A 183 -9.02 -21.12 24.86
N VAL A 184 -9.40 -19.88 25.19
CA VAL A 184 -10.03 -18.94 24.24
C VAL A 184 -9.11 -17.74 23.99
N SER A 185 -8.72 -17.54 22.72
CA SER A 185 -7.87 -16.45 22.24
C SER A 185 -6.52 -16.34 22.97
N PRO A 186 -5.70 -17.40 23.06
CA PRO A 186 -4.42 -17.35 23.75
C PRO A 186 -3.50 -16.26 23.17
N LEU A 187 -2.58 -15.74 24.00
CA LEU A 187 -1.52 -14.83 23.58
C LEU A 187 -0.57 -15.54 22.60
N LEU A 188 -0.94 -15.55 21.32
CA LEU A 188 -0.20 -16.15 20.22
C LEU A 188 -0.10 -15.16 19.06
N PRO A 189 1.07 -15.04 18.41
CA PRO A 189 1.19 -14.26 17.20
C PRO A 189 0.34 -14.86 16.08
N ALA A 190 -0.25 -13.99 15.25
CA ALA A 190 -0.85 -14.42 13.99
C ALA A 190 0.22 -15.03 13.08
N SER A 191 -0.16 -15.98 12.21
CA SER A 191 0.80 -16.71 11.35
C SER A 191 1.58 -15.82 10.39
N ASP A 192 1.01 -14.67 10.03
CA ASP A 192 1.56 -13.66 9.12
C ASP A 192 2.03 -12.39 9.86
N ALA A 193 2.05 -12.40 11.20
CA ALA A 193 2.54 -11.28 11.98
C ALA A 193 4.06 -11.11 11.86
N VAL A 194 4.51 -9.87 11.70
CA VAL A 194 5.92 -9.51 11.75
C VAL A 194 6.35 -9.38 13.22
N HIS A 195 7.29 -10.21 13.65
CA HIS A 195 7.84 -10.15 14.99
C HIS A 195 8.86 -9.00 15.11
N ILE A 196 8.71 -8.15 16.13
CA ILE A 196 9.67 -7.09 16.47
C ILE A 196 10.06 -7.26 17.94
N ASP A 197 11.35 -7.40 18.18
CA ASP A 197 11.92 -7.40 19.52
C ASP A 197 12.33 -5.97 19.89
N SER A 198 11.72 -5.43 20.94
CA SER A 198 11.97 -4.08 21.45
C SER A 198 12.93 -4.04 22.63
N THR A 199 13.63 -5.13 22.97
CA THR A 199 14.47 -5.21 24.17
C THR A 199 15.56 -4.13 24.20
N ASP A 200 16.34 -4.03 23.12
CA ASP A 200 17.53 -3.16 23.04
C ASP A 200 17.35 -1.96 22.10
N ILE A 201 16.11 -1.64 21.72
CA ILE A 201 15.79 -0.51 20.84
C ILE A 201 14.85 0.47 21.51
N THR A 202 15.00 1.74 21.16
CA THR A 202 14.18 2.84 21.65
C THR A 202 12.77 2.81 21.07
N LEU A 203 11.86 3.62 21.65
CA LEU A 203 10.51 3.78 21.12
C LEU A 203 10.55 4.35 19.70
N GLU A 204 11.38 5.36 19.45
CA GLU A 204 11.56 5.98 18.15
C GLU A 204 12.06 4.98 17.11
N GLU A 205 13.08 4.17 17.44
CA GLU A 205 13.56 3.11 16.54
C GLU A 205 12.50 2.03 16.28
N THR A 206 11.70 1.69 17.28
CA THR A 206 10.57 0.75 17.12
C THR A 206 9.52 1.31 16.17
N ILE A 207 9.17 2.59 16.31
CA ILE A 207 8.23 3.29 15.42
C ILE A 207 8.79 3.35 14.00
N GLU A 208 10.06 3.74 13.82
CA GLU A 208 10.71 3.78 12.51
C GLU A 208 10.72 2.40 11.84
N ARG A 209 10.99 1.34 12.60
CA ARG A 209 10.97 -0.02 12.06
C ARG A 209 9.59 -0.44 11.54
N ILE A 210 8.52 -0.08 12.24
CA ILE A 210 7.15 -0.34 11.77
C ILE A 210 6.80 0.59 10.62
N TRP A 211 7.29 1.83 10.62
CA TRP A 211 7.10 2.80 9.55
C TRP A 211 7.72 2.34 8.24
N GLU A 212 8.92 1.75 8.27
CA GLU A 212 9.55 1.10 7.12
C GLU A 212 8.66 -0.01 6.54
N LEU A 213 8.08 -0.85 7.40
CA LEU A 213 7.15 -1.91 6.97
C LEU A 213 5.89 -1.34 6.32
N LEU A 214 5.34 -0.24 6.85
CA LEU A 214 4.20 0.45 6.25
C LEU A 214 4.54 1.00 4.86
N LYS A 215 5.75 1.56 4.69
CA LYS A 215 6.25 2.02 3.38
C LYS A 215 6.48 0.87 2.41
N GLU A 216 7.18 -0.18 2.83
CA GLU A 216 7.47 -1.37 2.00
C GLU A 216 6.20 -2.02 1.48
N ARG A 217 5.14 -2.04 2.29
CA ARG A 217 3.82 -2.58 1.91
C ARG A 217 2.91 -1.57 1.21
N SER A 218 3.37 -0.34 0.96
CA SER A 218 2.58 0.74 0.35
C SER A 218 1.26 1.00 1.09
N LEU A 219 1.29 0.92 2.43
CA LEU A 219 0.13 1.12 3.31
C LEU A 219 -0.02 2.56 3.82
N LEU A 220 0.78 3.49 3.31
CA LEU A 220 0.65 4.91 3.62
C LEU A 220 -0.02 5.60 2.43
N GLY A 221 -1.11 6.31 2.69
CA GLY A 221 -1.80 7.06 1.65
C GLY A 221 -0.93 8.17 1.06
N LEU A 222 -1.08 8.46 -0.23
CA LEU A 222 -0.39 9.58 -0.87
C LEU A 222 -1.12 10.90 -0.56
N PRO A 223 -0.38 11.99 -0.28
CA PRO A 223 -0.94 13.34 -0.18
C PRO A 223 -1.66 13.74 -1.46
N ILE A 224 -2.79 14.44 -1.33
CA ILE A 224 -3.53 14.98 -2.48
C ILE A 224 -3.35 16.51 -2.55
N VAL A 225 -2.95 17.01 -3.71
CA VAL A 225 -2.90 18.44 -4.05
C VAL A 225 -4.02 18.73 -5.03
N ALA A 226 -5.03 19.51 -4.63
CA ALA A 226 -6.07 19.99 -5.55
C ALA A 226 -5.62 21.26 -6.25
N ILE A 227 -5.61 21.26 -7.58
CA ILE A 227 -5.29 22.43 -8.39
C ILE A 227 -6.59 23.12 -8.79
N LEU A 228 -6.84 24.26 -8.16
CA LEU A 228 -8.06 25.05 -8.24
C LEU A 228 -7.78 26.35 -9.01
N GLY A 229 -8.80 26.92 -9.66
CA GLY A 229 -8.67 28.18 -10.38
C GLY A 229 -9.68 28.32 -11.51
N ARG A 230 -9.88 29.55 -12.01
CA ARG A 230 -10.80 29.85 -13.12
C ARG A 230 -10.45 29.08 -14.41
N PRO A 231 -11.38 28.96 -15.37
CA PRO A 231 -11.07 28.48 -16.71
C PRO A 231 -9.91 29.28 -17.33
N ASN A 232 -9.09 28.65 -18.18
CA ASN A 232 -8.02 29.27 -18.97
C ASN A 232 -6.84 29.91 -18.20
N VAL A 233 -6.76 29.78 -16.87
CA VAL A 233 -5.60 30.19 -16.06
C VAL A 233 -4.38 29.27 -16.23
N GLY A 234 -4.52 28.17 -16.99
CA GLY A 234 -3.42 27.24 -17.31
C GLY A 234 -3.19 26.09 -16.32
N LYS A 235 -4.23 25.67 -15.58
CA LYS A 235 -4.19 24.50 -14.66
C LYS A 235 -3.67 23.23 -15.34
N SER A 236 -4.27 22.83 -16.46
CA SER A 236 -3.89 21.60 -17.16
C SER A 236 -2.46 21.66 -17.74
N THR A 237 -1.98 22.86 -18.09
CA THR A 237 -0.59 23.08 -18.50
C THR A 237 0.37 22.86 -17.33
N LEU A 238 0.04 23.35 -16.13
CA LEU A 238 0.82 23.11 -14.91
C LEU A 238 0.78 21.63 -14.49
N ILE A 239 -0.37 20.97 -14.56
CA ILE A 239 -0.52 19.55 -14.24
C ILE A 239 0.38 18.70 -15.15
N ASN A 240 0.32 18.94 -16.46
CA ASN A 240 1.20 18.25 -17.42
C ASN A 240 2.68 18.49 -17.14
N ARG A 241 3.04 19.68 -16.62
CA ARG A 241 4.41 19.98 -16.20
C ARG A 241 4.82 19.13 -14.99
N PHE A 242 3.95 19.02 -13.99
CA PHE A 242 4.21 18.27 -12.75
C PHE A 242 4.35 16.77 -12.99
N ILE A 243 3.56 16.20 -13.90
CA ILE A 243 3.58 14.75 -14.20
C ILE A 243 4.83 14.38 -15.03
N GLY A 244 5.50 15.34 -15.68
CA GLY A 244 6.66 15.07 -16.53
C GLY A 244 6.34 14.27 -17.80
N ARG A 245 5.06 13.98 -18.06
CA ARG A 245 4.53 13.29 -19.25
C ARG A 245 3.26 14.01 -19.73
N ARG A 246 3.02 14.04 -21.05
CA ARG A 246 1.79 14.59 -21.66
C ARG A 246 0.62 13.61 -21.50
N GLU A 247 0.02 13.54 -20.31
CA GLU A 247 -1.15 12.67 -20.04
C GLU A 247 -2.46 13.45 -19.84
N ALA A 248 -2.44 14.73 -19.44
CA ALA A 248 -3.64 15.55 -19.45
C ALA A 248 -3.90 16.07 -20.86
N ILE A 249 -5.01 15.64 -21.47
CA ILE A 249 -5.43 16.06 -22.81
C ILE A 249 -5.64 17.59 -22.79
N VAL A 250 -4.72 18.33 -23.42
CA VAL A 250 -4.87 19.74 -23.75
C VAL A 250 -5.80 19.85 -24.96
N GLU A 251 -7.09 19.99 -24.71
CA GLU A 251 -8.04 20.47 -25.72
C GLU A 251 -8.80 21.66 -25.15
N ASP A 252 -8.53 22.84 -25.70
CA ASP A 252 -9.14 24.13 -25.38
C ASP A 252 -10.58 24.25 -25.94
N THR A 253 -11.43 23.23 -25.75
CA THR A 253 -12.83 23.28 -26.19
C THR A 253 -13.77 23.31 -24.97
N PRO A 254 -14.43 24.45 -24.68
CA PRO A 254 -15.42 24.52 -23.61
C PRO A 254 -16.61 23.60 -23.91
N GLY A 255 -16.99 22.72 -22.98
CA GLY A 255 -18.24 21.95 -23.08
C GLY A 255 -18.19 20.42 -22.90
N VAL A 256 -17.10 19.84 -22.38
CA VAL A 256 -17.06 18.41 -21.98
C VAL A 256 -16.85 18.31 -20.48
N THR A 257 -17.91 17.92 -19.77
CA THR A 257 -17.87 17.51 -18.36
C THR A 257 -16.88 16.37 -18.20
N ARG A 258 -15.67 16.67 -17.72
CA ARG A 258 -14.68 15.66 -17.38
C ARG A 258 -14.79 15.37 -15.89
N ASP A 259 -15.13 14.12 -15.59
CA ASP A 259 -14.99 13.53 -14.26
C ASP A 259 -13.58 13.75 -13.72
N ARG A 260 -13.49 13.88 -12.39
CA ARG A 260 -12.29 14.25 -11.63
C ARG A 260 -11.13 13.30 -11.93
N VAL A 261 -10.05 13.80 -12.54
CA VAL A 261 -8.84 13.01 -12.82
C VAL A 261 -7.78 13.34 -11.79
N GLN A 262 -7.25 12.31 -11.12
CA GLN A 262 -6.08 12.42 -10.26
C GLN A 262 -4.87 11.84 -10.99
N TYR A 263 -3.71 12.48 -10.82
CA TYR A 263 -2.46 12.08 -11.44
C TYR A 263 -1.40 11.88 -10.38
N GLU A 264 -0.64 10.80 -10.48
CA GLU A 264 0.50 10.60 -9.60
C GLU A 264 1.69 11.47 -10.04
N CYS A 265 2.31 12.16 -9.09
CA CYS A 265 3.48 13.00 -9.27
C CYS A 265 4.58 12.58 -8.28
N GLU A 266 5.84 12.66 -8.72
CA GLU A 266 7.01 12.48 -7.87
C GLU A 266 7.95 13.69 -8.00
N TRP A 267 8.35 14.26 -6.86
CA TRP A 267 9.33 15.34 -6.80
C TRP A 267 10.23 15.18 -5.57
N GLY A 268 11.55 15.25 -5.76
CA GLY A 268 12.53 15.13 -4.66
C GLY A 268 12.42 13.81 -3.87
N GLY A 269 11.95 12.72 -4.51
CA GLY A 269 11.67 11.44 -3.87
C GLY A 269 10.39 11.40 -3.03
N ARG A 270 9.59 12.46 -3.03
CA ARG A 270 8.23 12.48 -2.46
C ARG A 270 7.19 12.26 -3.56
N ARG A 271 6.35 11.25 -3.36
CA ARG A 271 5.19 10.94 -4.21
C ARG A 271 3.94 11.61 -3.65
N PHE A 272 3.06 12.08 -4.53
CA PHE A 272 1.76 12.66 -4.18
C PHE A 272 0.81 12.63 -5.37
N MET A 273 -0.48 12.80 -5.13
CA MET A 273 -1.52 12.89 -6.16
C MET A 273 -1.85 14.35 -6.45
N VAL A 274 -1.99 14.69 -7.71
CA VAL A 274 -2.47 16.00 -8.19
C VAL A 274 -3.86 15.81 -8.76
N MET A 275 -4.84 16.54 -8.24
CA MET A 275 -6.24 16.47 -8.67
C MET A 275 -6.59 17.69 -9.54
N ASP A 276 -7.05 17.44 -10.77
CA ASP A 276 -7.66 18.48 -11.62
C ASP A 276 -9.14 18.63 -11.25
N THR A 277 -9.53 19.81 -10.79
CA THR A 277 -10.91 20.06 -10.34
C THR A 277 -11.85 20.47 -11.48
N GLY A 278 -11.34 20.52 -12.72
CA GLY A 278 -12.02 21.23 -13.80
C GLY A 278 -12.08 22.74 -13.51
N GLY A 279 -12.30 23.56 -14.54
CA GLY A 279 -12.63 24.97 -14.32
C GLY A 279 -13.99 25.07 -13.61
N TRP A 280 -14.12 25.96 -12.63
CA TRP A 280 -15.43 26.33 -12.12
C TRP A 280 -16.12 27.24 -13.14
N GLU A 281 -17.42 27.05 -13.39
CA GLU A 281 -18.16 27.77 -14.43
C GLU A 281 -18.83 29.02 -13.88
N SER A 282 -18.56 30.19 -14.49
CA SER A 282 -19.41 31.38 -14.34
C SER A 282 -20.61 31.25 -15.28
N LYS A 283 -21.83 31.34 -14.76
CA LYS A 283 -23.03 31.38 -15.60
C LYS A 283 -23.07 32.69 -16.42
N PRO A 284 -23.54 32.66 -17.69
CA PRO A 284 -23.59 33.83 -18.56
C PRO A 284 -24.42 35.02 -18.03
N ASP A 285 -25.33 34.79 -17.09
CA ASP A 285 -26.34 35.78 -16.66
C ASP A 285 -25.93 36.65 -15.46
N GLY A 286 -24.65 36.64 -15.05
CA GLY A 286 -24.06 37.70 -14.21
C GLY A 286 -24.55 37.84 -12.76
N ILE A 287 -25.35 36.91 -12.21
CA ILE A 287 -25.96 37.10 -10.88
C ILE A 287 -25.59 36.04 -9.82
N SER A 288 -24.93 34.93 -10.16
CA SER A 288 -24.35 34.07 -9.12
C SER A 288 -23.16 33.25 -9.61
N ILE A 289 -21.99 33.55 -9.05
CA ILE A 289 -20.84 32.66 -9.05
C ILE A 289 -21.18 31.51 -8.09
N ALA A 290 -21.42 30.32 -8.62
CA ALA A 290 -21.63 29.13 -7.81
C ALA A 290 -20.38 28.24 -7.97
N ILE A 291 -19.75 27.91 -6.84
CA ILE A 291 -18.68 26.91 -6.84
C ILE A 291 -19.30 25.59 -7.29
N THR A 292 -18.60 24.89 -8.18
CA THR A 292 -19.05 23.59 -8.65
C THR A 292 -18.95 22.59 -7.49
N ALA A 293 -19.89 21.65 -7.39
CA ALA A 293 -19.78 20.51 -6.49
C ALA A 293 -18.48 19.71 -6.71
N GLY A 294 -17.86 19.85 -7.90
CA GLY A 294 -16.52 19.37 -8.22
C GLY A 294 -15.43 19.99 -7.34
N ALA A 295 -15.39 21.33 -7.26
CA ALA A 295 -14.39 22.07 -6.51
C ALA A 295 -14.60 21.96 -4.99
N GLU A 296 -15.83 21.93 -4.49
CA GLU A 296 -16.12 21.70 -3.06
C GLU A 296 -15.58 20.34 -2.60
N LEU A 297 -15.91 19.26 -3.32
CA LEU A 297 -15.42 17.94 -2.95
C LEU A 297 -13.89 17.84 -3.06
N ALA A 298 -13.30 18.46 -4.08
CA ALA A 298 -11.84 18.50 -4.20
C ALA A 298 -11.19 19.22 -3.01
N MET A 299 -11.81 20.32 -2.54
CA MET A 299 -11.38 20.99 -1.32
C MET A 299 -11.55 20.12 -0.08
N GLU A 300 -12.55 19.23 -0.02
CA GLU A 300 -12.76 18.27 1.08
C GLU A 300 -11.78 17.09 1.05
N GLU A 301 -11.45 16.57 -0.12
CA GLU A 301 -10.58 15.40 -0.31
C GLU A 301 -9.09 15.75 -0.28
N ALA A 302 -8.69 16.93 -0.73
CA ALA A 302 -7.29 17.31 -0.81
C ALA A 302 -6.63 17.48 0.56
N ASP A 303 -5.35 17.19 0.67
CA ASP A 303 -4.56 17.56 1.85
C ASP A 303 -4.04 19.00 1.72
N ILE A 304 -3.81 19.47 0.49
CA ILE A 304 -3.33 20.82 0.15
C ILE A 304 -4.10 21.40 -1.03
N LEU A 305 -4.37 22.70 -0.97
CA LEU A 305 -5.05 23.45 -2.02
C LEU A 305 -4.04 24.31 -2.76
N ALA A 306 -4.03 24.25 -4.09
CA ALA A 306 -3.18 25.04 -4.95
C ALA A 306 -4.06 25.93 -5.84
N PHE A 307 -4.14 27.21 -5.51
CA PHE A 307 -5.00 28.17 -6.21
C PHE A 307 -4.24 28.90 -7.31
N VAL A 308 -4.62 28.66 -8.56
CA VAL A 308 -3.95 29.16 -9.76
C VAL A 308 -4.70 30.38 -10.30
N VAL A 309 -3.98 31.48 -10.44
CA VAL A 309 -4.43 32.73 -11.06
C VAL A 309 -3.55 33.05 -12.26
N ASP A 310 -4.13 33.68 -13.27
CA ASP A 310 -3.39 34.19 -14.43
C ASP A 310 -2.76 35.55 -14.08
N ALA A 311 -1.42 35.61 -14.07
CA ALA A 311 -0.67 36.82 -13.72
C ALA A 311 -0.92 37.99 -14.69
N GLN A 312 -1.17 37.70 -15.98
CA GLN A 312 -1.37 38.73 -17.00
C GLN A 312 -2.74 39.40 -16.90
N VAL A 313 -3.72 38.68 -16.36
CA VAL A 313 -5.09 39.18 -16.14
C VAL A 313 -5.21 39.82 -14.75
N GLY A 314 -4.50 39.29 -13.76
CA GLY A 314 -4.63 39.68 -12.37
C GLY A 314 -5.85 39.07 -11.68
N ALA A 315 -6.08 39.50 -10.43
CA ALA A 315 -7.21 39.07 -9.62
C ALA A 315 -8.53 39.67 -10.14
N LEU A 316 -9.57 38.86 -10.25
CA LEU A 316 -10.93 39.29 -10.57
C LEU A 316 -11.87 39.09 -9.37
N ASP A 317 -13.04 39.76 -9.37
CA ASP A 317 -14.09 39.61 -8.35
C ASP A 317 -14.52 38.14 -8.16
N GLU A 318 -14.43 37.37 -9.23
CA GLU A 318 -14.64 35.92 -9.26
C GLU A 318 -13.67 35.14 -8.35
N ASP A 319 -12.40 35.58 -8.29
CA ASP A 319 -11.37 34.94 -7.48
C ASP A 319 -11.62 35.18 -5.97
N ASP A 320 -12.21 36.32 -5.58
CA ASP A 320 -12.52 36.65 -4.19
C ASP A 320 -13.53 35.67 -3.56
N VAL A 321 -14.50 35.18 -4.34
CA VAL A 321 -15.47 34.18 -3.87
C VAL A 321 -14.75 32.86 -3.54
N MET A 322 -13.84 32.42 -4.41
CA MET A 322 -13.04 31.22 -4.18
C MET A 322 -12.11 31.39 -2.96
N VAL A 323 -11.49 32.55 -2.79
CA VAL A 323 -10.64 32.87 -1.63
C VAL A 323 -11.40 32.72 -0.32
N GLN A 324 -12.67 33.14 -0.25
CA GLN A 324 -13.49 32.96 0.95
C GLN A 324 -13.70 31.48 1.29
N GLU A 325 -13.87 30.63 0.29
CA GLU A 325 -14.13 29.20 0.46
C GLU A 325 -12.85 28.43 0.78
N LEU A 326 -11.72 28.78 0.15
CA LEU A 326 -10.39 28.30 0.51
C LEU A 326 -10.07 28.59 1.99
N ARG A 327 -10.43 29.78 2.50
CA ARG A 327 -10.28 30.14 3.92
C ARG A 327 -11.17 29.31 4.83
N LYS A 328 -12.40 29.01 4.43
CA LYS A 328 -13.33 28.15 5.20
C LYS A 328 -12.84 26.70 5.30
N ALA A 329 -12.16 26.20 4.26
CA ALA A 329 -11.62 24.85 4.23
C ALA A 329 -10.54 24.58 5.32
N LYS A 330 -9.87 25.63 5.82
CA LYS A 330 -8.80 25.55 6.85
C LYS A 330 -7.67 24.58 6.49
N LYS A 331 -7.37 24.44 5.20
CA LYS A 331 -6.27 23.61 4.69
C LYS A 331 -5.10 24.47 4.23
N PRO A 332 -3.86 23.96 4.26
CA PRO A 332 -2.71 24.63 3.65
C PRO A 332 -3.05 25.00 2.20
N THR A 333 -2.91 26.28 1.87
CA THR A 333 -3.23 26.83 0.55
C THR A 333 -2.00 27.51 -0.03
N ILE A 334 -1.69 27.22 -1.28
CA ILE A 334 -0.59 27.81 -2.04
C ILE A 334 -1.17 28.65 -3.17
N LEU A 335 -0.80 29.93 -3.23
CA LEU A 335 -1.17 30.82 -4.32
C LEU A 335 -0.16 30.68 -5.46
N ILE A 336 -0.64 30.40 -6.67
CA ILE A 336 0.17 30.21 -7.87
C ILE A 336 -0.22 31.27 -8.89
N ALA A 337 0.75 32.09 -9.27
CA ALA A 337 0.62 33.09 -10.32
C ALA A 337 1.22 32.53 -11.62
N ASN A 338 0.37 32.03 -12.51
CA ASN A 338 0.78 31.36 -13.75
C ASN A 338 0.89 32.34 -14.92
N LYS A 339 1.59 31.93 -15.99
CA LYS A 339 1.89 32.73 -17.19
C LYS A 339 2.84 33.91 -16.94
N VAL A 340 3.73 33.76 -15.95
CA VAL A 340 4.85 34.69 -15.72
C VAL A 340 6.02 34.29 -16.60
N ASP A 341 6.11 34.89 -17.79
CA ASP A 341 7.08 34.50 -18.82
C ASP A 341 8.34 35.40 -18.79
N GLY A 342 8.25 36.60 -18.21
CA GLY A 342 9.39 37.49 -17.99
C GLY A 342 9.26 38.39 -16.76
N ASP A 343 10.28 39.23 -16.53
CA ASP A 343 10.41 40.06 -15.32
C ASP A 343 9.31 41.14 -15.20
N GLN A 344 8.72 41.56 -16.33
CA GLN A 344 7.59 42.50 -16.33
C GLN A 344 6.31 41.84 -15.80
N ASP A 345 6.02 40.61 -16.23
CA ASP A 345 4.87 39.84 -15.72
C ASP A 345 5.02 39.55 -14.22
N GLU A 346 6.26 39.35 -13.76
CA GLU A 346 6.59 39.11 -12.36
C GLU A 346 6.26 40.35 -11.49
N SER A 347 6.59 41.54 -11.99
CA SER A 347 6.23 42.81 -11.36
C SER A 347 4.72 42.97 -11.20
N ASP A 348 3.95 42.66 -12.24
CA ASP A 348 2.48 42.77 -12.23
C ASP A 348 1.83 41.71 -11.32
N ALA A 349 2.40 40.51 -11.29
CA ALA A 349 1.93 39.39 -10.47
C ALA A 349 2.05 39.65 -8.97
N HIS A 350 2.95 40.55 -8.51
CA HIS A 350 3.03 40.94 -7.10
C HIS A 350 1.72 41.53 -6.55
N ALA A 351 0.85 42.11 -7.40
CA ALA A 351 -0.45 42.60 -6.98
C ALA A 351 -1.38 41.51 -6.41
N LEU A 352 -1.14 40.24 -6.75
CA LEU A 352 -1.91 39.08 -6.28
C LEU A 352 -1.74 38.83 -4.77
N TRP A 353 -0.74 39.42 -4.13
CA TRP A 353 -0.59 39.36 -2.67
C TRP A 353 -1.83 39.89 -1.93
N ASN A 354 -2.56 40.82 -2.55
CA ASN A 354 -3.77 41.42 -2.01
C ASN A 354 -4.91 40.41 -1.82
N LEU A 355 -4.88 39.24 -2.48
CA LEU A 355 -5.84 38.16 -2.25
C LEU A 355 -5.74 37.59 -0.83
N GLY A 356 -4.62 37.84 -0.11
CA GLY A 356 -4.46 37.46 1.29
C GLY A 356 -4.43 35.94 1.48
N LEU A 357 -3.80 35.22 0.55
CA LEU A 357 -3.51 33.78 0.63
C LEU A 357 -2.01 33.49 0.88
N GLY A 358 -1.21 34.52 1.11
CA GLY A 358 0.25 34.41 1.27
C GLY A 358 1.02 34.90 0.05
N GLU A 359 2.31 34.58 0.02
CA GLU A 359 3.21 34.90 -1.09
C GLU A 359 2.79 34.16 -2.38
N PRO A 360 2.56 34.86 -3.52
CA PRO A 360 2.28 34.22 -4.79
C PRO A 360 3.56 33.58 -5.34
N HIS A 361 3.46 32.32 -5.76
CA HIS A 361 4.53 31.63 -6.47
C HIS A 361 4.41 31.87 -7.97
N PHE A 362 5.39 32.56 -8.55
CA PHE A 362 5.42 32.90 -9.97
C PHE A 362 5.89 31.72 -10.81
N VAL A 363 5.06 31.31 -11.77
CA VAL A 363 5.36 30.18 -12.65
C VAL A 363 4.94 30.43 -14.09
N SER A 364 5.63 29.78 -15.01
CA SER A 364 5.16 29.59 -16.38
C SER A 364 4.95 28.11 -16.64
N GLY A 365 3.71 27.64 -16.64
CA GLY A 365 3.42 26.24 -16.98
C GLY A 365 3.92 25.85 -18.38
N LEU A 366 3.88 26.79 -19.33
CA LEU A 366 4.28 26.58 -20.72
C LEU A 366 5.80 26.54 -20.90
N HIS A 367 6.53 27.46 -20.28
CA HIS A 367 7.99 27.57 -20.42
C HIS A 367 8.78 26.87 -19.31
N GLY A 368 8.12 26.45 -18.23
CA GLY A 368 8.72 25.74 -17.10
C GLY A 368 9.46 26.64 -16.10
N ARG A 369 9.33 27.97 -16.21
CA ARG A 369 9.90 28.91 -15.23
C ARG A 369 9.21 28.72 -13.87
N GLY A 370 9.99 28.68 -12.78
CA GLY A 370 9.49 28.61 -11.40
C GLY A 370 8.81 27.31 -10.99
N SER A 371 8.63 26.33 -11.89
CA SER A 371 7.88 25.10 -11.56
C SER A 371 8.61 24.21 -10.56
N GLY A 372 9.95 24.22 -10.56
CA GLY A 372 10.76 23.49 -9.57
C GLY A 372 10.59 24.07 -8.16
N ASP A 373 10.76 25.38 -8.03
CA ASP A 373 10.59 26.09 -6.75
C ASP A 373 9.17 25.94 -6.20
N LEU A 374 8.15 25.93 -7.08
CA LEU A 374 6.78 25.64 -6.70
C LEU A 374 6.61 24.20 -6.18
N LEU A 375 7.20 23.21 -6.85
CA LEU A 375 7.15 21.81 -6.39
C LEU A 375 7.90 21.62 -5.07
N ASP A 376 9.01 22.33 -4.85
CA ASP A 376 9.70 22.38 -3.56
C ASP A 376 8.79 22.99 -2.47
N ALA A 377 8.10 24.09 -2.78
CA ALA A 377 7.14 24.71 -1.87
C ALA A 377 5.98 23.76 -1.51
N ILE A 378 5.39 23.10 -2.52
CA ILE A 378 4.33 22.09 -2.33
C ILE A 378 4.84 20.95 -1.45
N THR A 379 5.95 20.31 -1.82
CA THR A 379 6.45 19.12 -1.10
C THR A 379 6.85 19.40 0.34
N LYS A 380 7.27 20.63 0.66
CA LYS A 380 7.59 21.09 2.01
C LYS A 380 6.38 21.12 2.94
N VAL A 381 5.20 21.44 2.42
CA VAL A 381 3.96 21.48 3.21
C VAL A 381 3.16 20.18 3.17
N LEU A 382 3.48 19.25 2.26
CA LEU A 382 2.78 17.95 2.18
C LEU A 382 2.92 17.14 3.48
N PRO A 383 1.81 16.58 4.00
CA PRO A 383 1.88 15.60 5.08
C PRO A 383 2.66 14.36 4.61
N GLU A 384 3.25 13.61 5.54
CA GLU A 384 3.92 12.34 5.21
C GLU A 384 2.92 11.25 4.76
N VAL A 385 1.68 11.33 5.26
CA VAL A 385 0.59 10.40 4.94
C VAL A 385 -0.62 11.21 4.53
N GLY A 386 -1.09 10.98 3.30
CA GLY A 386 -2.25 11.64 2.74
C GLY A 386 -3.51 10.80 2.76
N ARG A 387 -4.55 11.34 2.12
CA ARG A 387 -5.87 10.71 2.01
C ARG A 387 -6.00 9.76 0.82
N ALA A 388 -5.18 9.89 -0.23
CA ALA A 388 -5.28 9.00 -1.38
C ALA A 388 -4.84 7.60 -0.97
N GLN A 389 -5.76 6.64 -0.99
CA GLN A 389 -5.38 5.24 -0.83
C GLN A 389 -4.58 4.81 -2.06
N VAL A 390 -3.33 4.41 -1.84
CA VAL A 390 -2.41 3.97 -2.91
C VAL A 390 -2.84 2.63 -3.50
N GLN A 391 -3.76 1.92 -2.84
CA GLN A 391 -4.27 0.64 -3.26
C GLN A 391 -5.74 0.53 -2.85
N ASP A 392 -6.59 0.28 -3.84
CA ASP A 392 -7.96 -0.23 -3.64
C ASP A 392 -7.99 -1.71 -3.21
N GLY A 393 -6.82 -2.27 -2.90
CA GLY A 393 -6.62 -3.66 -2.50
C GLY A 393 -6.60 -4.65 -3.66
N TYR A 394 -6.87 -4.23 -4.90
CA TYR A 394 -6.90 -5.14 -6.04
C TYR A 394 -5.49 -5.43 -6.59
N ARG A 395 -5.23 -6.70 -6.88
CA ARG A 395 -3.97 -7.13 -7.51
C ARG A 395 -3.90 -6.57 -8.93
N ARG A 396 -2.75 -6.00 -9.31
CA ARG A 396 -2.55 -5.31 -10.59
C ARG A 396 -1.93 -6.24 -11.62
N ILE A 397 -2.64 -6.49 -12.71
CA ILE A 397 -2.27 -7.42 -13.77
C ILE A 397 -2.06 -6.66 -15.09
N ALA A 398 -0.91 -6.84 -15.72
CA ALA A 398 -0.70 -6.36 -17.09
C ALA A 398 -0.95 -7.48 -18.11
N LEU A 399 -1.69 -7.19 -19.17
CA LEU A 399 -1.89 -8.10 -20.29
C LEU A 399 -0.96 -7.72 -21.45
N ILE A 400 0.12 -8.47 -21.64
CA ILE A 400 1.22 -8.10 -22.54
C ILE A 400 1.39 -9.16 -23.63
N GLY A 401 1.83 -8.75 -24.82
CA GLY A 401 2.08 -9.64 -25.94
C GLY A 401 2.09 -8.89 -27.27
N ARG A 402 2.55 -9.54 -28.35
CA ARG A 402 2.58 -8.93 -29.69
C ARG A 402 1.21 -8.49 -30.20
N PRO A 403 1.12 -7.56 -31.17
CA PRO A 403 -0.15 -7.27 -31.85
C PRO A 403 -0.85 -8.56 -32.34
N ASN A 404 -2.19 -8.58 -32.35
CA ASN A 404 -3.02 -9.65 -32.91
C ASN A 404 -2.96 -11.06 -32.26
N VAL A 405 -2.21 -11.25 -31.18
CA VAL A 405 -2.22 -12.50 -30.37
C VAL A 405 -3.53 -12.74 -29.60
N GLY A 406 -4.48 -11.80 -29.68
CA GLY A 406 -5.82 -11.94 -29.07
C GLY A 406 -5.98 -11.37 -27.65
N LYS A 407 -5.12 -10.43 -27.24
CA LYS A 407 -5.23 -9.70 -25.96
C LYS A 407 -6.61 -9.07 -25.73
N SER A 408 -7.12 -8.32 -26.71
CA SER A 408 -8.42 -7.64 -26.58
C SER A 408 -9.57 -8.63 -26.50
N SER A 409 -9.49 -9.72 -27.28
CA SER A 409 -10.47 -10.81 -27.23
C SER A 409 -10.45 -11.49 -25.87
N LEU A 410 -9.26 -11.74 -25.29
CA LEU A 410 -9.12 -12.34 -23.97
C LEU A 410 -9.67 -11.43 -22.88
N LEU A 411 -9.33 -10.13 -22.90
CA LEU A 411 -9.84 -9.15 -21.95
C LEU A 411 -11.38 -9.07 -21.99
N ASN A 412 -11.98 -9.03 -23.18
CA ASN A 412 -13.43 -9.03 -23.36
C ASN A 412 -14.07 -10.34 -22.89
N ALA A 413 -13.42 -11.48 -23.16
CA ALA A 413 -13.90 -12.78 -22.73
C ALA A 413 -13.86 -12.93 -21.20
N LEU A 414 -12.88 -12.32 -20.52
CA LEU A 414 -12.79 -12.27 -19.07
C LEU A 414 -13.84 -11.30 -18.49
N ALA A 415 -14.05 -10.15 -19.11
CA ALA A 415 -15.04 -9.16 -18.66
C ALA A 415 -16.51 -9.59 -18.88
N GLY A 416 -16.77 -10.47 -19.86
CA GLY A 416 -18.13 -10.87 -20.24
C GLY A 416 -18.79 -11.97 -19.40
N GLU A 417 -18.08 -12.59 -18.45
CA GLU A 417 -18.60 -13.74 -17.68
C GLU A 417 -19.46 -13.35 -16.47
N ASN A 418 -19.18 -12.19 -15.85
CA ASN A 418 -20.00 -11.64 -14.77
C ASN A 418 -20.23 -10.16 -15.07
N ARG A 419 -21.48 -9.74 -15.31
CA ARG A 419 -21.84 -8.31 -15.33
C ARG A 419 -21.59 -7.73 -13.93
N SER A 420 -20.38 -7.26 -13.70
CA SER A 420 -20.07 -6.18 -12.79
C SER A 420 -18.86 -5.44 -13.38
N ILE A 421 -19.10 -4.70 -14.46
CA ILE A 421 -18.34 -3.46 -14.62
C ILE A 421 -18.77 -2.62 -13.42
N VAL A 422 -18.07 -2.73 -12.29
CA VAL A 422 -18.25 -1.80 -11.17
C VAL A 422 -17.51 -0.52 -11.57
N ASP A 423 -18.09 0.17 -12.55
CA ASP A 423 -17.72 1.54 -12.89
C ASP A 423 -18.30 2.54 -11.87
N ASP A 424 -19.15 2.09 -10.93
CA ASP A 424 -19.89 2.99 -10.04
C ASP A 424 -19.68 2.73 -8.52
N VAL A 425 -18.48 2.34 -8.04
CA VAL A 425 -18.17 2.60 -6.61
C VAL A 425 -17.81 4.08 -6.50
N ALA A 426 -18.77 4.90 -6.08
CA ALA A 426 -18.55 6.28 -5.71
C ALA A 426 -17.36 6.36 -4.73
N GLY A 427 -16.28 7.04 -5.14
CA GLY A 427 -15.07 7.18 -4.34
C GLY A 427 -13.82 6.46 -4.85
N THR A 428 -13.86 5.71 -5.95
CA THR A 428 -12.62 5.24 -6.61
C THR A 428 -12.26 6.13 -7.79
N THR A 429 -11.56 7.24 -7.54
CA THR A 429 -10.95 8.07 -8.59
C THR A 429 -9.70 7.38 -9.14
N ARG A 430 -9.86 6.75 -10.31
CA ARG A 430 -8.90 5.88 -11.00
C ARG A 430 -8.18 6.63 -12.12
N ASP A 431 -7.10 6.03 -12.62
CA ASP A 431 -6.66 6.25 -14.00
C ASP A 431 -7.77 5.77 -14.98
N PRO A 432 -8.24 6.62 -15.92
CA PRO A 432 -9.34 6.31 -16.86
C PRO A 432 -9.02 5.21 -17.90
N VAL A 433 -7.94 4.44 -17.69
CA VAL A 433 -7.33 3.50 -18.65
C VAL A 433 -7.38 2.06 -18.15
N ASP A 434 -7.57 1.83 -16.84
CA ASP A 434 -7.53 0.51 -16.22
C ASP A 434 -8.94 -0.09 -16.08
N SER A 435 -9.06 -1.42 -16.16
CA SER A 435 -10.35 -2.12 -16.00
C SER A 435 -10.33 -3.00 -14.76
N LEU A 436 -11.39 -2.97 -13.96
CA LEU A 436 -11.63 -3.98 -12.92
C LEU A 436 -12.38 -5.16 -13.52
N ILE A 437 -11.87 -6.37 -13.32
CA ILE A 437 -12.46 -7.60 -13.85
C ILE A 437 -12.51 -8.63 -12.74
N GLU A 438 -13.71 -9.16 -12.50
CA GLU A 438 -13.92 -10.30 -11.61
C GLU A 438 -13.53 -11.59 -12.35
N ILE A 439 -12.56 -12.33 -11.82
CA ILE A 439 -12.13 -13.62 -12.36
C ILE A 439 -12.08 -14.63 -11.21
N GLY A 440 -12.93 -15.66 -11.29
CA GLY A 440 -13.16 -16.57 -10.17
C GLY A 440 -13.95 -15.87 -9.06
N ASP A 441 -13.38 -15.84 -7.86
CA ASP A 441 -13.93 -15.25 -6.62
C ASP A 441 -13.23 -13.94 -6.21
N GLN A 442 -12.43 -13.35 -7.10
CA GLN A 442 -11.63 -12.16 -6.82
C GLN A 442 -11.74 -11.12 -7.93
N ILE A 443 -11.67 -9.85 -7.54
CA ILE A 443 -11.63 -8.71 -8.45
C ILE A 443 -10.15 -8.34 -8.70
N TRP A 444 -9.80 -8.22 -9.97
CA TRP A 444 -8.45 -7.94 -10.46
C TRP A 444 -8.43 -6.62 -11.20
N ARG A 445 -7.36 -5.84 -11.02
CA ARG A 445 -7.14 -4.59 -11.77
C ARG A 445 -6.25 -4.86 -12.97
N PHE A 446 -6.81 -4.78 -14.18
CA PHE A 446 -6.04 -4.85 -15.41
C PHE A 446 -5.52 -3.45 -15.78
N VAL A 447 -4.20 -3.30 -15.84
CA VAL A 447 -3.54 -2.02 -16.13
C VAL A 447 -3.44 -1.76 -17.64
N ASP A 448 -3.58 -0.49 -18.05
CA ASP A 448 -3.44 0.01 -19.43
C ASP A 448 -4.36 -0.69 -20.46
N THR A 449 -5.64 -0.88 -20.12
CA THR A 449 -6.62 -1.54 -20.99
C THR A 449 -7.11 -0.68 -22.15
N ALA A 450 -6.99 0.65 -22.10
CA ALA A 450 -7.42 1.51 -23.20
C ALA A 450 -6.53 1.35 -24.45
N GLY A 451 -5.24 1.04 -24.28
CA GLY A 451 -4.35 0.70 -25.40
C GLY A 451 -4.76 -0.59 -26.13
N ILE A 452 -5.35 -1.54 -25.40
CA ILE A 452 -5.88 -2.81 -25.91
C ILE A 452 -7.21 -2.57 -26.67
N LYS A 453 -8.07 -1.66 -26.19
CA LYS A 453 -9.34 -1.29 -26.83
C LYS A 453 -9.16 -0.43 -28.10
N LYS A 454 -8.22 0.54 -28.12
CA LYS A 454 -7.96 1.40 -29.30
C LYS A 454 -7.39 0.63 -30.51
N ARG A 455 -6.58 -0.41 -30.29
CA ARG A 455 -6.01 -1.24 -31.39
C ARG A 455 -7.03 -2.12 -32.12
N ALA A 456 -8.24 -2.31 -31.57
CA ALA A 456 -9.32 -2.97 -32.31
C ALA A 456 -9.80 -2.12 -33.50
N ASN A 457 -9.61 -0.79 -33.46
CA ASN A 457 -10.17 0.14 -34.44
C ASN A 457 -9.14 0.92 -35.29
N GLN A 458 -7.86 1.01 -34.89
CA GLN A 458 -6.83 1.69 -35.69
C GLN A 458 -5.47 1.01 -35.59
N ALA A 459 -4.97 0.48 -36.72
CA ALA A 459 -3.69 -0.18 -36.86
C ALA A 459 -2.64 0.77 -37.48
N SER A 460 -2.25 1.83 -36.78
CA SER A 460 -1.06 2.62 -37.17
C SER A 460 -0.58 3.50 -36.02
N GLY A 461 0.26 2.95 -35.14
CA GLY A 461 1.06 3.72 -34.19
C GLY A 461 2.50 3.21 -34.26
N THR A 462 3.46 4.12 -34.30
CA THR A 462 4.90 3.79 -34.42
C THR A 462 5.36 2.88 -33.28
N ASP A 463 6.25 1.92 -33.58
CA ASP A 463 6.75 0.90 -32.63
C ASP A 463 7.30 1.48 -31.32
N TYR A 464 7.83 2.71 -31.37
CA TYR A 464 8.32 3.44 -30.20
C TYR A 464 7.25 3.62 -29.09
N TYR A 465 6.02 3.98 -29.46
CA TYR A 465 4.94 4.17 -28.48
C TYR A 465 4.39 2.86 -27.93
N ALA A 466 4.57 1.74 -28.65
CA ALA A 466 4.18 0.42 -28.16
C ALA A 466 5.10 -0.05 -27.02
N THR A 467 6.40 0.19 -27.15
CA THR A 467 7.40 -0.17 -26.14
C THR A 467 7.23 0.65 -24.86
N LEU A 468 7.08 1.98 -24.96
CA LEU A 468 6.92 2.85 -23.79
C LEU A 468 5.64 2.53 -22.98
N ARG A 469 4.54 2.18 -23.66
CA ARG A 469 3.31 1.73 -23.01
C ARG A 469 3.48 0.40 -22.31
N THR A 470 4.13 -0.56 -22.98
CA THR A 470 4.40 -1.87 -22.37
C THR A 470 5.26 -1.73 -21.12
N GLN A 471 6.27 -0.84 -21.15
CA GLN A 471 7.08 -0.54 -19.98
C GLN A 471 6.26 0.11 -18.85
N THR A 472 5.39 1.07 -19.17
CA THR A 472 4.51 1.71 -18.16
C THR A 472 3.54 0.70 -17.53
N ALA A 473 2.96 -0.19 -18.34
CA ALA A 473 2.11 -1.28 -17.85
C ALA A 473 2.90 -2.26 -16.95
N LEU A 474 4.15 -2.57 -17.30
CA LEU A 474 5.03 -3.40 -16.47
C LEU A 474 5.30 -2.75 -15.11
N GLU A 475 5.71 -1.48 -15.11
CA GLU A 475 6.03 -0.72 -13.89
C GLU A 475 4.85 -0.73 -12.90
N ARG A 476 3.63 -0.50 -13.39
CA ARG A 476 2.39 -0.42 -12.60
C ARG A 476 1.82 -1.78 -12.18
N SER A 477 2.22 -2.88 -12.82
CA SER A 477 1.73 -4.24 -12.54
C SER A 477 2.51 -4.96 -11.44
N GLU A 478 1.87 -5.97 -10.85
CA GLU A 478 2.48 -6.94 -9.93
C GLU A 478 2.73 -8.27 -10.65
N CYS A 479 1.79 -8.66 -11.52
CA CYS A 479 1.90 -9.84 -12.37
C CYS A 479 1.58 -9.51 -13.84
N VAL A 480 2.26 -10.20 -14.73
CA VAL A 480 2.08 -10.11 -16.18
C VAL A 480 1.45 -11.41 -16.68
N ALA A 481 0.29 -11.29 -17.32
CA ALA A 481 -0.26 -12.31 -18.18
C ALA A 481 0.30 -12.11 -19.59
N LEU A 482 1.34 -12.86 -19.92
CA LEU A 482 2.03 -12.79 -21.20
C LEU A 482 1.30 -13.66 -22.23
N VAL A 483 0.69 -13.05 -23.24
CA VAL A 483 -0.14 -13.72 -24.25
C VAL A 483 0.67 -14.01 -25.50
N LEU A 484 0.78 -15.29 -25.85
CA LEU A 484 1.30 -15.77 -27.13
C LEU A 484 0.18 -16.38 -27.97
N ASP A 485 0.34 -16.32 -29.29
CA ASP A 485 -0.50 -17.07 -30.22
C ASP A 485 0.05 -18.48 -30.38
N ALA A 486 -0.69 -19.49 -29.92
CA ALA A 486 -0.26 -20.89 -29.99
C ALA A 486 -0.30 -21.46 -31.41
N SER A 487 -1.09 -20.85 -32.30
CA SER A 487 -1.25 -21.30 -33.69
C SER A 487 -0.10 -20.87 -34.61
N GLU A 488 0.71 -19.90 -34.18
CA GLU A 488 1.85 -19.38 -34.94
C GLU A 488 3.18 -19.75 -34.28
N PRO A 489 4.29 -19.81 -35.04
CA PRO A 489 5.63 -19.96 -34.48
C PRO A 489 6.03 -18.79 -33.57
N ILE A 490 6.80 -19.08 -32.51
CA ILE A 490 7.34 -18.05 -31.62
C ILE A 490 8.28 -17.13 -32.40
N THR A 491 8.02 -15.83 -32.36
CA THR A 491 8.79 -14.82 -33.11
C THR A 491 9.87 -14.16 -32.25
N GLU A 492 10.85 -13.49 -32.87
CA GLU A 492 11.83 -12.69 -32.12
C GLU A 492 11.19 -11.63 -31.22
N GLN A 493 10.07 -11.04 -31.66
CA GLN A 493 9.38 -10.02 -30.88
C GLN A 493 8.73 -10.62 -29.63
N ASP A 494 8.26 -11.88 -29.67
CA ASP A 494 7.79 -12.59 -28.47
C ASP A 494 8.94 -12.77 -27.48
N LEU A 495 10.10 -13.21 -27.96
CA LEU A 495 11.28 -13.43 -27.11
C LEU A 495 11.76 -12.13 -26.45
N ARG A 496 11.77 -11.01 -27.18
CA ARG A 496 12.12 -9.71 -26.60
C ARG A 496 11.14 -9.29 -25.50
N ILE A 497 9.85 -9.54 -25.69
CA ILE A 497 8.84 -9.24 -24.68
C ILE A 497 9.03 -10.14 -23.45
N VAL A 498 9.29 -11.43 -23.63
CA VAL A 498 9.60 -12.36 -22.53
C VAL A 498 10.76 -11.85 -21.69
N SER A 499 11.90 -11.52 -22.32
CA SER A 499 13.08 -11.01 -21.61
C SER A 499 12.78 -9.72 -20.86
N MET A 500 12.03 -8.79 -21.47
CA MET A 500 11.63 -7.54 -20.82
C MET A 500 10.78 -7.78 -19.56
N VAL A 501 9.87 -8.77 -19.60
CA VAL A 501 9.06 -9.15 -18.43
C VAL A 501 9.93 -9.79 -17.35
N GLU A 502 10.83 -10.70 -17.72
CA GLU A 502 11.75 -11.34 -16.77
C GLU A 502 12.65 -10.33 -16.08
N ASP A 503 13.24 -9.40 -16.84
CA ASP A 503 14.12 -8.34 -16.35
C ASP A 503 13.39 -7.36 -15.40
N SER A 504 12.08 -7.16 -15.62
CA SER A 504 11.25 -6.32 -14.75
C SER A 504 11.02 -6.92 -13.35
N GLY A 505 11.34 -8.21 -13.16
CA GLY A 505 11.21 -8.88 -11.87
C GLY A 505 9.77 -9.10 -11.41
N LYS A 506 8.77 -8.95 -12.30
CA LYS A 506 7.35 -9.15 -11.99
C LYS A 506 6.98 -10.64 -12.00
N ALA A 507 5.90 -10.99 -11.31
CA ALA A 507 5.32 -12.32 -11.47
C ALA A 507 4.84 -12.52 -12.91
N MET A 508 4.92 -13.73 -13.45
CA MET A 508 4.62 -14.01 -14.86
C MET A 508 3.80 -15.29 -15.01
N VAL A 509 2.76 -15.21 -15.85
CA VAL A 509 1.97 -16.35 -16.33
C VAL A 509 1.98 -16.33 -17.86
N LEU A 510 2.31 -17.46 -18.47
CA LEU A 510 2.32 -17.62 -19.93
C LEU A 510 0.93 -18.08 -20.39
N VAL A 511 0.27 -17.26 -21.20
CA VAL A 511 -1.06 -17.54 -21.76
C VAL A 511 -0.91 -17.92 -23.23
N LEU A 512 -1.14 -19.19 -23.55
CA LEU A 512 -1.13 -19.71 -24.92
C LEU A 512 -2.55 -19.60 -25.49
N ASN A 513 -2.81 -18.52 -26.23
CA ASN A 513 -4.12 -18.20 -26.78
C ASN A 513 -4.34 -18.80 -28.18
N LYS A 514 -5.59 -18.79 -28.65
CA LYS A 514 -6.05 -19.43 -29.90
C LYS A 514 -5.82 -20.93 -29.92
N TRP A 515 -5.95 -21.58 -28.76
CA TRP A 515 -5.78 -23.02 -28.65
C TRP A 515 -6.79 -23.83 -29.48
N ASP A 516 -7.92 -23.23 -29.85
CA ASP A 516 -8.90 -23.78 -30.79
C ASP A 516 -8.37 -24.01 -32.22
N LEU A 517 -7.24 -23.38 -32.56
CA LEU A 517 -6.58 -23.51 -33.87
C LEU A 517 -5.36 -24.45 -33.84
N VAL A 518 -5.06 -25.06 -32.70
CA VAL A 518 -3.88 -25.93 -32.52
C VAL A 518 -4.27 -27.39 -32.74
N ASP A 519 -3.76 -27.99 -33.82
CA ASP A 519 -3.85 -29.43 -34.08
C ASP A 519 -2.69 -30.21 -33.44
N GLU A 520 -2.67 -31.54 -33.61
CA GLU A 520 -1.64 -32.40 -33.03
C GLU A 520 -0.23 -32.06 -33.56
N ASP A 521 -0.09 -31.82 -34.87
CA ASP A 521 1.18 -31.48 -35.50
C ASP A 521 1.72 -30.13 -34.98
N ARG A 522 0.85 -29.10 -34.88
CA ARG A 522 1.24 -27.79 -34.33
C ARG A 522 1.59 -27.89 -32.85
N ARG A 523 0.87 -28.71 -32.08
CA ARG A 523 1.16 -28.93 -30.66
C ARG A 523 2.58 -29.47 -30.45
N ASP A 524 2.98 -30.47 -31.23
CA ASP A 524 4.32 -31.06 -31.14
C ASP A 524 5.42 -30.07 -31.55
N GLN A 525 5.15 -29.21 -32.53
CA GLN A 525 6.06 -28.13 -32.91
C GLN A 525 6.18 -27.08 -31.82
N LEU A 526 5.05 -26.66 -31.25
CA LEU A 526 5.00 -25.65 -30.20
C LEU A 526 5.77 -26.10 -28.95
N GLU A 527 5.65 -27.35 -28.50
CA GLU A 527 6.43 -27.85 -27.36
C GLU A 527 7.94 -27.78 -27.64
N LYS A 528 8.39 -28.18 -28.84
CA LYS A 528 9.80 -28.06 -29.23
C LYS A 528 10.27 -26.60 -29.28
N GLU A 529 9.42 -25.69 -29.73
CA GLU A 529 9.71 -24.25 -29.72
C GLU A 529 9.81 -23.69 -28.31
N LEU A 530 8.89 -24.06 -27.42
CA LEU A 530 8.89 -23.65 -26.01
C LEU A 530 10.15 -24.14 -25.30
N ASP A 531 10.53 -25.41 -25.47
CA ASP A 531 11.73 -25.97 -24.85
C ASP A 531 12.99 -25.29 -25.39
N ARG A 532 13.07 -25.07 -26.70
CA ARG A 532 14.23 -24.46 -27.36
C ARG A 532 14.41 -22.99 -27.00
N HIS A 533 13.32 -22.21 -26.99
CA HIS A 533 13.39 -20.77 -26.87
C HIS A 533 13.10 -20.26 -25.45
N LEU A 534 12.23 -20.95 -24.70
CA LEU A 534 11.73 -20.52 -23.40
C LEU A 534 12.18 -21.46 -22.24
N GLY A 535 13.12 -22.39 -22.48
CA GLY A 535 13.64 -23.28 -21.43
C GLY A 535 14.26 -22.56 -20.22
N HIS A 536 14.69 -21.30 -20.37
CA HIS A 536 15.19 -20.49 -19.25
C HIS A 536 14.08 -20.00 -18.31
N ILE A 537 12.81 -20.05 -18.74
CA ILE A 537 11.63 -19.67 -17.97
C ILE A 537 10.68 -20.84 -17.69
N GLU A 538 11.19 -22.07 -17.60
CA GLU A 538 10.39 -23.27 -17.23
C GLU A 538 9.59 -23.12 -15.93
N TRP A 539 10.02 -22.20 -15.05
CA TRP A 539 9.33 -21.88 -13.81
C TRP A 539 8.00 -21.13 -14.02
N VAL A 540 7.71 -20.64 -15.21
CA VAL A 540 6.46 -19.92 -15.54
C VAL A 540 5.33 -20.90 -15.76
N GLN A 541 4.19 -20.65 -15.13
CA GLN A 541 2.99 -21.45 -15.36
C GLN A 541 2.39 -21.16 -16.73
N ARG A 542 2.05 -22.23 -17.46
CA ARG A 542 1.42 -22.17 -18.78
C ARG A 542 -0.09 -22.36 -18.64
N VAL A 543 -0.88 -21.50 -19.28
CA VAL A 543 -2.34 -21.59 -19.34
C VAL A 543 -2.78 -21.52 -20.80
N ASN A 544 -3.39 -22.60 -21.28
CA ASN A 544 -3.88 -22.68 -22.66
C ASN A 544 -5.33 -22.19 -22.68
N VAL A 545 -5.62 -21.22 -23.56
CA VAL A 545 -6.93 -20.58 -23.64
C VAL A 545 -7.37 -20.43 -25.09
N ALA A 546 -8.68 -20.36 -25.31
CA ALA A 546 -9.25 -19.92 -26.57
C ALA A 546 -10.22 -18.76 -26.29
N ALA A 547 -9.73 -17.53 -26.38
CA ALA A 547 -10.50 -16.34 -26.04
C ALA A 547 -11.82 -16.21 -26.83
N LYS A 548 -11.86 -16.73 -28.07
CA LYS A 548 -13.05 -16.68 -28.93
C LYS A 548 -14.18 -17.60 -28.45
N THR A 549 -13.83 -18.76 -27.89
CA THR A 549 -14.79 -19.77 -27.42
C THR A 549 -15.01 -19.72 -25.90
N GLY A 550 -14.13 -19.01 -25.17
CA GLY A 550 -14.12 -18.96 -23.71
C GLY A 550 -13.46 -20.18 -23.05
N TRP A 551 -12.86 -21.09 -23.83
CA TRP A 551 -12.30 -22.34 -23.30
C TRP A 551 -11.11 -22.09 -22.34
N HIS A 552 -11.16 -22.73 -21.16
CA HIS A 552 -10.12 -22.76 -20.11
C HIS A 552 -9.71 -21.39 -19.51
N ARG A 553 -10.52 -20.35 -19.67
CA ARG A 553 -10.24 -19.03 -19.07
C ARG A 553 -10.24 -19.05 -17.54
N ASP A 554 -11.02 -19.95 -16.93
CA ASP A 554 -11.15 -20.17 -15.49
C ASP A 554 -9.81 -20.57 -14.82
N ARG A 555 -8.89 -21.15 -15.59
CA ARG A 555 -7.55 -21.54 -15.12
C ARG A 555 -6.58 -20.37 -14.94
N LEU A 556 -6.91 -19.20 -15.47
CA LEU A 556 -6.05 -18.02 -15.39
C LEU A 556 -5.93 -17.49 -13.95
N ALA A 557 -7.05 -17.36 -13.23
CA ALA A 557 -7.02 -16.85 -11.85
C ALA A 557 -6.19 -17.71 -10.88
N PRO A 558 -6.32 -19.06 -10.86
CA PRO A 558 -5.42 -19.92 -10.08
C PRO A 558 -3.94 -19.74 -10.40
N ALA A 559 -3.60 -19.58 -11.69
CA ALA A 559 -2.21 -19.38 -12.11
C ALA A 559 -1.67 -18.02 -11.64
N LEU A 560 -2.44 -16.94 -11.80
CA LEU A 560 -2.09 -15.60 -11.31
C LEU A 560 -1.89 -15.60 -9.80
N ARG A 561 -2.81 -16.22 -9.03
CA ARG A 561 -2.67 -16.34 -7.56
C ARG A 561 -1.39 -17.08 -7.16
N THR A 562 -1.07 -18.16 -7.85
CA THR A 562 0.12 -18.96 -7.54
C THR A 562 1.41 -18.19 -7.85
N ALA A 563 1.43 -17.45 -8.96
CA ALA A 563 2.55 -16.60 -9.34
C ALA A 563 2.77 -15.47 -8.31
N LEU A 564 1.70 -14.78 -7.91
CA LEU A 564 1.75 -13.67 -6.95
C LEU A 564 2.15 -14.14 -5.54
N SER A 565 1.58 -15.25 -5.05
CA SER A 565 1.96 -15.80 -3.74
C SER A 565 3.42 -16.23 -3.69
N SER A 566 3.95 -16.77 -4.81
CA SER A 566 5.35 -17.12 -4.95
C SER A 566 6.26 -15.90 -5.03
N TRP A 567 5.80 -14.83 -5.68
CA TRP A 567 6.50 -13.55 -5.81
C TRP A 567 6.68 -12.85 -4.45
N GLU A 568 5.69 -12.98 -3.57
CA GLU A 568 5.72 -12.43 -2.20
C GLU A 568 6.36 -13.38 -1.16
N LYS A 569 6.76 -14.57 -1.58
CA LYS A 569 7.20 -15.64 -0.68
C LYS A 569 8.49 -15.26 0.06
N ARG A 570 8.44 -15.36 1.39
CA ARG A 570 9.60 -15.21 2.27
C ARG A 570 10.10 -16.56 2.79
N VAL A 571 11.39 -16.82 2.66
CA VAL A 571 12.09 -17.99 3.20
C VAL A 571 12.81 -17.57 4.49
N PRO A 572 12.56 -18.23 5.63
CA PRO A 572 13.27 -17.94 6.87
C PRO A 572 14.79 -18.08 6.72
N THR A 573 15.54 -17.11 7.26
CA THR A 573 17.01 -17.05 7.15
C THR A 573 17.69 -18.30 7.69
N SER A 574 17.18 -18.89 8.78
CA SER A 574 17.71 -20.14 9.33
C SER A 574 17.60 -21.30 8.34
N LYS A 575 16.39 -21.52 7.79
CA LYS A 575 16.14 -22.57 6.79
C LYS A 575 16.98 -22.38 5.53
N LEU A 576 17.11 -21.13 5.05
CA LEU A 576 17.95 -20.78 3.91
C LEU A 576 19.42 -21.14 4.15
N ASN A 577 19.98 -20.81 5.31
CA ASN A 577 21.38 -21.08 5.61
C ASN A 577 21.66 -22.57 5.84
N SER A 578 20.73 -23.30 6.45
CA SER A 578 20.81 -24.77 6.55
C SER A 578 20.83 -25.42 5.17
N PHE A 579 19.93 -25.01 4.28
CA PHE A 579 19.89 -25.47 2.89
C PHE A 579 21.19 -25.14 2.15
N LEU A 580 21.66 -23.89 2.25
CA LEU A 580 22.85 -23.42 1.55
C LEU A 580 24.10 -24.15 2.03
N GLY A 581 24.24 -24.38 3.34
CA GLY A 581 25.33 -25.14 3.92
C GLY A 581 25.38 -26.58 3.39
N ALA A 582 24.23 -27.27 3.34
CA ALA A 582 24.13 -28.61 2.76
C ALA A 582 24.47 -28.61 1.26
N LEU A 583 23.97 -27.62 0.52
CA LEU A 583 24.23 -27.48 -0.91
C LEU A 583 25.72 -27.31 -1.23
N ILE A 584 26.40 -26.43 -0.50
CA ILE A 584 27.84 -26.17 -0.67
C ILE A 584 28.67 -27.37 -0.25
N GLY A 585 28.29 -28.04 0.85
CA GLY A 585 28.97 -29.24 1.31
C GLY A 585 28.94 -30.36 0.26
N ALA A 586 27.82 -30.52 -0.44
CA ALA A 586 27.66 -31.51 -1.51
C ALA A 586 28.31 -31.08 -2.84
N THR A 587 28.22 -29.80 -3.20
CA THR A 587 28.75 -29.27 -4.46
C THR A 587 29.43 -27.93 -4.21
N PRO A 588 30.72 -27.91 -3.83
CA PRO A 588 31.42 -26.69 -3.49
C PRO A 588 31.62 -25.74 -4.70
N PRO A 589 31.75 -24.41 -4.48
CA PRO A 589 32.05 -23.46 -5.55
C PRO A 589 33.37 -23.79 -6.27
N PRO A 590 33.46 -23.56 -7.60
CA PRO A 590 34.70 -23.81 -8.35
C PRO A 590 35.84 -22.91 -7.89
N VAL A 591 37.08 -23.41 -8.00
CA VAL A 591 38.30 -22.68 -7.61
C VAL A 591 38.74 -21.76 -8.73
N ARG A 592 38.97 -20.47 -8.43
CA ARG A 592 39.55 -19.49 -9.37
C ARG A 592 40.69 -18.75 -8.68
N GLY A 593 41.84 -18.61 -9.35
CA GLY A 593 43.01 -17.91 -8.79
C GLY A 593 43.66 -18.62 -7.60
N GLY A 594 43.53 -19.95 -7.51
CA GLY A 594 44.21 -20.78 -6.51
C GLY A 594 43.55 -20.84 -5.13
N LYS A 595 42.47 -20.10 -4.87
CA LYS A 595 41.69 -20.20 -3.62
C LYS A 595 40.21 -20.39 -3.90
N GLN A 596 39.60 -21.32 -3.17
CA GLN A 596 38.17 -21.56 -3.24
C GLN A 596 37.41 -20.45 -2.48
N PRO A 597 36.41 -19.80 -3.08
CA PRO A 597 35.60 -18.82 -2.37
C PRO A 597 34.77 -19.54 -1.30
N ARG A 598 34.86 -19.05 -0.07
CA ARG A 598 34.03 -19.52 1.05
C ARG A 598 32.72 -18.75 1.04
N VAL A 599 31.59 -19.44 1.05
CA VAL A 599 30.29 -18.83 1.29
C VAL A 599 30.04 -18.83 2.78
N TYR A 600 29.70 -17.66 3.34
CA TYR A 600 29.50 -17.48 4.77
C TYR A 600 28.06 -17.77 5.16
N TYR A 601 27.13 -17.06 4.53
CA TYR A 601 25.70 -17.15 4.78
C TYR A 601 24.95 -16.50 3.62
N ALA A 602 23.63 -16.70 3.56
CA ALA A 602 22.74 -15.95 2.70
C ALA A 602 21.54 -15.39 3.46
N THR A 603 20.97 -14.33 2.93
CA THR A 603 19.71 -13.75 3.40
C THR A 603 18.79 -13.51 2.21
N GLN A 604 17.48 -13.49 2.46
CA GLN A 604 16.54 -12.95 1.48
C GLN A 604 16.37 -11.45 1.78
N ALA A 605 16.98 -10.62 0.93
CA ALA A 605 16.98 -9.17 1.07
C ALA A 605 15.68 -8.50 0.60
N GLY A 606 14.89 -9.19 -0.23
CA GLY A 606 13.64 -8.66 -0.76
C GLY A 606 12.64 -9.76 -1.10
N ILE A 607 11.37 -9.38 -1.06
CA ILE A 607 10.26 -10.08 -1.71
C ILE A 607 9.81 -9.21 -2.88
N ALA A 608 9.08 -9.79 -3.83
CA ALA A 608 8.51 -9.06 -4.97
C ALA A 608 9.55 -8.37 -5.91
N PRO A 609 10.51 -9.11 -6.51
CA PRO A 609 10.66 -10.57 -6.48
C PRO A 609 11.54 -11.10 -5.35
N PRO A 610 11.52 -12.42 -5.09
CA PRO A 610 12.43 -13.07 -4.14
C PRO A 610 13.90 -12.80 -4.50
N LYS A 611 14.56 -11.98 -3.68
CA LYS A 611 15.97 -11.59 -3.85
C LYS A 611 16.85 -12.16 -2.75
N PHE A 612 17.68 -13.11 -3.10
CA PHE A 612 18.64 -13.76 -2.23
C PHE A 612 20.02 -13.13 -2.38
N VAL A 613 20.65 -12.76 -1.27
CA VAL A 613 22.01 -12.23 -1.25
C VAL A 613 22.90 -13.25 -0.56
N VAL A 614 23.86 -13.80 -1.30
CA VAL A 614 24.85 -14.75 -0.81
C VAL A 614 26.14 -14.00 -0.49
N PHE A 615 26.58 -14.09 0.76
CA PHE A 615 27.82 -13.46 1.21
C PHE A 615 28.98 -14.44 1.08
N SER A 616 30.02 -14.04 0.37
CA SER A 616 31.19 -14.88 0.11
C SER A 616 32.51 -14.15 0.35
N SER A 617 33.59 -14.92 0.51
CA SER A 617 34.95 -14.41 0.66
C SER A 617 35.58 -13.94 -0.65
N GLY A 618 34.91 -14.19 -1.78
CA GLY A 618 35.41 -13.93 -3.12
C GLY A 618 34.31 -14.11 -4.16
N TRP A 619 34.63 -13.74 -5.40
CA TRP A 619 33.69 -13.84 -6.52
C TRP A 619 33.20 -15.27 -6.75
N ILE A 620 31.92 -15.41 -7.14
CA ILE A 620 31.31 -16.68 -7.51
C ILE A 620 30.86 -16.59 -8.96
N GLU A 621 31.23 -17.58 -9.78
CA GLU A 621 30.94 -17.58 -11.21
C GLU A 621 29.43 -17.60 -11.51
N PRO A 622 28.98 -16.98 -12.62
CA PRO A 622 27.58 -17.00 -13.04
C PRO A 622 26.99 -18.41 -13.21
N SER A 623 27.79 -19.40 -13.58
CA SER A 623 27.36 -20.80 -13.66
C SER A 623 26.94 -21.36 -12.30
N TYR A 624 27.75 -21.10 -11.26
CA TYR A 624 27.45 -21.54 -9.91
C TYR A 624 26.31 -20.72 -9.29
N ARG A 625 26.20 -19.42 -9.60
CA ARG A 625 25.04 -18.60 -9.26
C ARG A 625 23.73 -19.18 -9.81
N ARG A 626 23.71 -19.57 -11.11
CA ARG A 626 22.55 -20.25 -11.73
C ARG A 626 22.25 -21.61 -11.10
N PHE A 627 23.30 -22.34 -10.68
CA PHE A 627 23.13 -23.57 -9.93
C PHE A 627 22.43 -23.33 -8.58
N ILE A 628 22.85 -22.32 -7.81
CA ILE A 628 22.19 -21.94 -6.56
C ILE A 628 20.71 -21.57 -6.83
N GLU A 629 20.45 -20.76 -7.85
CA GLU A 629 19.09 -20.37 -8.22
C GLU A 629 18.20 -21.59 -8.53
N ARG A 630 18.68 -22.50 -9.39
CA ARG A 630 17.96 -23.75 -9.72
C ARG A 630 17.65 -24.56 -8.46
N ARG A 631 18.62 -24.71 -7.56
CA ARG A 631 18.45 -25.47 -6.32
C ARG A 631 17.51 -24.78 -5.32
N LEU A 632 17.48 -23.45 -5.29
CA LEU A 632 16.49 -22.68 -4.53
C LEU A 632 15.07 -22.95 -5.06
N ARG A 633 14.90 -23.02 -6.38
CA ARG A 633 13.61 -23.35 -7.01
C ARG A 633 13.17 -24.78 -6.68
N GLU A 634 14.07 -25.75 -6.73
CA GLU A 634 13.78 -27.15 -6.39
C GLU A 634 13.39 -27.36 -4.93
N GLU A 635 14.08 -26.71 -3.99
CA GLU A 635 13.83 -26.86 -2.55
C GLU A 635 12.60 -26.07 -2.07
N PHE A 636 12.50 -24.80 -2.48
CA PHE A 636 11.52 -23.89 -1.90
C PHE A 636 10.31 -23.68 -2.79
N GLY A 637 10.38 -23.93 -4.10
CA GLY A 637 9.28 -23.72 -5.04
C GLY A 637 8.97 -22.24 -5.25
N PHE A 638 9.14 -21.78 -6.50
CA PHE A 638 8.87 -20.41 -6.95
C PHE A 638 8.14 -20.38 -8.30
N PRO A 639 6.99 -21.08 -8.43
CA PRO A 639 6.25 -21.09 -9.68
C PRO A 639 5.73 -19.69 -10.04
N GLY A 640 5.90 -19.29 -11.29
CA GLY A 640 5.43 -18.00 -11.81
C GLY A 640 6.19 -16.78 -11.29
N THR A 641 7.31 -16.93 -10.58
CA THR A 641 8.15 -15.79 -10.16
C THR A 641 9.61 -15.92 -10.60
N PRO A 642 10.24 -14.83 -11.07
CA PRO A 642 11.68 -14.78 -11.20
C PRO A 642 12.33 -14.85 -9.81
N VAL A 643 13.52 -15.45 -9.72
CA VAL A 643 14.32 -15.54 -8.49
C VAL A 643 15.65 -14.85 -8.74
N GLN A 644 15.96 -13.85 -7.93
CA GLN A 644 17.21 -13.09 -8.07
C GLN A 644 18.22 -13.55 -7.03
N VAL A 645 19.35 -14.11 -7.46
CA VAL A 645 20.48 -14.44 -6.57
C VAL A 645 21.59 -13.42 -6.78
N ALA A 646 21.93 -12.60 -5.80
CA ALA A 646 23.07 -11.68 -5.85
C ALA A 646 24.22 -12.23 -5.00
N ILE A 647 25.47 -11.98 -5.42
CA ILE A 647 26.66 -12.34 -4.67
C ILE A 647 27.29 -11.07 -4.11
N ARG A 648 27.54 -11.03 -2.80
CA ARG A 648 28.23 -9.92 -2.15
C ARG A 648 29.53 -10.42 -1.53
N VAL A 649 30.65 -9.91 -2.02
CA VAL A 649 31.98 -10.23 -1.47
C VAL A 649 32.17 -9.40 -0.20
N LYS A 650 32.42 -10.06 0.94
CA LYS A 650 32.85 -9.35 2.15
C LYS A 650 34.33 -9.02 2.03
N GLU A 651 34.66 -7.74 2.16
CA GLU A 651 36.05 -7.32 2.40
C GLU A 651 36.48 -7.81 3.79
N ARG A 652 37.73 -8.29 3.89
CA ARG A 652 38.32 -8.54 5.20
C ARG A 652 38.44 -7.20 5.91
N GLU A 653 37.78 -7.04 7.06
CA GLU A 653 38.19 -6.03 8.03
C GLU A 653 39.69 -6.26 8.28
N LYS A 654 40.50 -5.25 7.95
CA LYS A 654 41.90 -5.22 8.37
C LYS A 654 41.86 -5.01 9.88
N GLU A 655 42.08 -6.09 10.64
CA GLU A 655 42.46 -6.02 12.05
C GLU A 655 43.71 -5.13 12.24
#